data_AF-A0A957TCD4-F1
#
_entry.id   AF-A0A957TCD4-F1
#
_cell.length_a   1.000
_cell.length_b   1.000
_cell.length_c   1.000
_cell.angle_alpha   90.00
_cell.angle_beta   90.00
_cell.angle_gamma   90.00
#
_symmetry.space_group_name_H-M   'P 1'
#
loop_
_entity.id
_entity.type
_entity.pdbx_description
1 polymer ?
#
loop_
_entity_poly.entity_id
_entity_poly.type
_entity_poly.pdbx_seq_one_letter_code
_entity_poly.pdbx_strand_id
1 'polypeptide(L)'
;MSEDIENTPVQKPENEAQPTPTQSVDETNQIMSPTPANPSTPVPSTAPKSENEVEKAASKDSRAAKELEKRDNELLGSKDYKPLHPEVKPHAFVVMPFGNKKGPDGHPFDFNTIYKTLIKPAIEDAGFEPFRADEETSSGDILTDMFQELLLADMVVCDLSIDNANAFYELGIRHALRKRGVVHIQAGRAYMPFDIFNVRTLPYHITPEGIPDPAHIRNDIKAISRLIKDTWASDRDMVHSPIYNLLSGLPEPQRKSLQTPLATGFWREYEEWQERVTVAQRDKHIGDILLLTEEIRNPLIREDAVSEVGNALAKLGRYELALKQYREGLQVNSDNLEFRRQEAFHLNRVGRVSEAIVKLESILADHPNDDASISYLGRIYKEMWTNSWIRTRNKEKRLKHAFETYHWLIRSIDIYMKGYRLDLRECYPGINAHTLSILAIYLADMFDSKKTPDPDITRIRNMLPGLRDTLRFSLEGKIESDQDKADYWSLVSLAELRLLTSNDKEEVLRSYRKAITALRRDLFSLRSSLSQLETLKALGIRPEFVAACAKLINDEIRHASTGDAGNIPQIDSRPGSKNTSGRALLFTGYMVDYPGKEKRSFPSENETELRQEIRKRVEKFAPGPHDRAFLAGLSAGSEIIFAEICVELGVKLKIFLPMPESAYTRKYVSPAGEEWLERFYKIRNHPLADEIYQIEHLGQPKEGDNLLERNCRWAIYSALGRVGVDNMRMIAVVNEYAGETKDRDVNLTRYMVDMMRDVGGVVEEPINPSKYIYSVIDTALERLIQQSSPTDDSNKKNGSSKVMKKVKPAVKKV
;
A
#
# COMPACT_ATOMS: atom_id res chain seq x y z
N MET A 1 -24.02 53.89 19.83
CA MET A 1 -25.35 53.36 19.53
C MET A 1 -25.43 51.98 20.18
N SER A 2 -25.69 51.80 21.49
CA SER A 2 -26.35 52.65 22.52
C SER A 2 -27.76 53.12 22.12
N GLU A 3 -28.74 53.26 23.01
CA GLU A 3 -28.77 53.14 24.50
C GLU A 3 -29.05 51.69 25.02
N ASP A 4 -29.19 51.32 26.31
CA ASP A 4 -29.33 51.98 27.65
C ASP A 4 -28.45 51.20 28.70
N ILE A 5 -28.07 51.62 29.93
CA ILE A 5 -28.47 52.67 30.90
C ILE A 5 -29.59 52.24 31.90
N GLU A 6 -29.53 52.41 33.22
CA GLU A 6 -28.44 52.80 34.17
C GLU A 6 -28.17 51.61 35.15
N ASN A 7 -28.02 51.60 36.49
CA ASN A 7 -27.95 52.57 37.60
C ASN A 7 -27.07 52.02 38.77
N THR A 8 -26.90 52.78 39.85
CA THR A 8 -26.11 52.50 41.09
C THR A 8 -26.92 53.02 42.33
N PRO A 9 -26.45 53.20 43.61
CA PRO A 9 -25.08 53.18 44.17
C PRO A 9 -24.86 52.66 45.64
N VAL A 10 -23.59 52.75 46.10
CA VAL A 10 -23.04 52.72 47.50
C VAL A 10 -23.23 51.44 48.38
N GLN A 11 -22.37 51.09 49.35
CA GLN A 11 -21.20 51.77 49.99
C GLN A 11 -20.06 50.78 50.39
N LYS A 12 -18.89 51.31 50.83
CA LYS A 12 -17.68 50.61 51.34
C LYS A 12 -17.83 50.16 52.83
N PRO A 13 -16.92 49.37 53.49
CA PRO A 13 -15.46 49.15 53.27
C PRO A 13 -15.01 47.65 53.42
N GLU A 14 -13.78 47.18 53.73
CA GLU A 14 -12.45 47.77 54.10
C GLU A 14 -11.22 46.95 53.56
N ASN A 15 -10.23 46.52 54.38
CA ASN A 15 -8.83 46.20 53.96
C ASN A 15 -8.17 44.92 54.59
N GLU A 16 -7.09 44.45 53.93
CA GLU A 16 -5.83 43.82 54.45
C GLU A 16 -5.61 42.30 54.80
N ALA A 17 -4.45 41.82 54.27
CA ALA A 17 -3.38 40.99 54.88
C ALA A 17 -3.41 39.42 54.99
N GLN A 18 -2.51 38.82 54.18
CA GLN A 18 -1.55 37.69 54.44
C GLN A 18 -1.97 36.32 55.08
N PRO A 19 -1.52 35.18 54.50
CA PRO A 19 -1.60 33.84 55.11
C PRO A 19 -0.24 33.25 55.59
N THR A 20 -0.21 32.63 56.77
CA THR A 20 0.85 31.72 57.32
C THR A 20 0.25 30.84 58.45
N PRO A 21 0.95 29.88 59.09
CA PRO A 21 1.59 28.69 58.50
C PRO A 21 1.35 27.38 59.31
N THR A 22 1.74 26.22 58.76
CA THR A 22 2.09 24.97 59.50
C THR A 22 2.87 24.05 58.54
N GLN A 23 4.16 23.72 58.72
CA GLN A 23 4.94 23.05 59.79
C GLN A 23 4.82 21.52 59.87
N SER A 24 5.96 20.88 60.17
CA SER A 24 6.31 19.47 59.90
C SER A 24 7.06 18.81 61.08
N VAL A 25 6.77 17.53 61.36
CA VAL A 25 7.32 16.67 62.45
C VAL A 25 7.16 15.20 61.99
N ASP A 26 8.07 14.23 62.10
CA ASP A 26 9.47 14.17 62.60
C ASP A 26 10.28 13.06 61.86
N GLU A 27 11.56 12.85 62.19
CA GLU A 27 12.39 11.70 61.76
C GLU A 27 12.51 10.59 62.84
N THR A 28 12.97 9.36 62.49
CA THR A 28 14.04 8.61 63.24
C THR A 28 14.44 7.21 62.70
N ASN A 29 15.69 7.11 62.20
CA ASN A 29 16.80 6.22 62.66
C ASN A 29 16.94 4.67 62.41
N GLN A 30 18.23 4.24 62.40
CA GLN A 30 18.87 2.90 62.62
C GLN A 30 18.80 1.78 61.51
N ILE A 31 19.85 1.48 60.72
CA ILE A 31 21.20 0.87 60.96
C ILE A 31 21.26 -0.70 60.94
N MET A 32 21.99 -1.23 59.93
CA MET A 32 22.73 -2.53 59.79
C MET A 32 22.08 -3.91 59.46
N SER A 33 22.64 -4.53 58.40
CA SER A 33 23.08 -5.94 58.10
C SER A 33 22.51 -7.17 58.86
N PRO A 34 22.41 -8.41 58.28
CA PRO A 34 23.42 -9.02 57.35
C PRO A 34 22.90 -10.06 56.29
N THR A 35 23.84 -10.82 55.70
CA THR A 35 23.72 -12.06 54.86
C THR A 35 24.40 -13.24 55.60
N PRO A 36 24.48 -14.54 55.15
CA PRO A 36 23.90 -15.25 53.97
C PRO A 36 23.32 -16.70 54.26
N ALA A 37 23.07 -17.47 53.18
CA ALA A 37 23.17 -18.95 53.03
C ALA A 37 21.88 -19.84 52.90
N ASN A 38 22.08 -20.97 52.18
CA ASN A 38 21.13 -22.04 51.74
C ASN A 38 21.16 -23.27 52.70
N PRO A 39 20.33 -24.35 52.62
CA PRO A 39 19.79 -25.07 51.43
C PRO A 39 18.26 -25.43 51.53
N SER A 40 17.58 -26.33 50.78
CA SER A 40 17.96 -27.53 50.01
C SER A 40 16.98 -28.02 48.91
N THR A 41 17.54 -28.80 47.97
CA THR A 41 16.98 -29.64 46.86
C THR A 41 16.05 -30.80 47.31
N PRO A 42 15.30 -31.52 46.42
CA PRO A 42 15.66 -31.88 45.02
C PRO A 42 14.58 -31.90 43.91
N VAL A 43 15.08 -32.02 42.67
CA VAL A 43 14.37 -32.33 41.41
C VAL A 43 15.06 -33.56 40.76
N PRO A 44 14.34 -34.50 40.10
CA PRO A 44 14.96 -35.64 39.42
C PRO A 44 15.72 -35.26 38.14
N SER A 45 16.80 -35.97 37.83
CA SER A 45 17.65 -35.70 36.66
C SER A 45 17.12 -36.28 35.35
N THR A 46 17.30 -35.54 34.25
CA THR A 46 17.53 -36.10 32.91
C THR A 46 18.78 -35.44 32.30
N ALA A 47 19.60 -36.21 31.59
CA ALA A 47 20.89 -35.76 31.07
C ALA A 47 20.76 -34.99 29.74
N PRO A 48 21.69 -34.06 29.43
CA PRO A 48 21.58 -33.21 28.24
C PRO A 48 21.87 -33.95 26.93
N LYS A 49 21.22 -33.50 25.85
CA LYS A 49 21.67 -33.75 24.46
C LYS A 49 22.56 -32.58 24.00
N SER A 50 23.43 -32.87 23.03
CA SER A 50 24.52 -31.98 22.59
C SER A 50 24.07 -30.67 21.96
N GLU A 51 24.83 -29.60 22.19
CA GLU A 51 24.60 -28.22 21.71
C GLU A 51 24.58 -28.07 20.17
N ASN A 52 25.07 -29.08 19.45
CA ASN A 52 25.28 -29.13 17.99
C ASN A 52 24.03 -29.06 17.08
N GLU A 53 22.82 -28.93 17.65
CA GLU A 53 21.56 -28.78 16.91
C GLU A 53 20.98 -27.36 16.95
N VAL A 54 21.30 -26.55 17.97
CA VAL A 54 20.75 -25.19 18.13
C VAL A 54 21.36 -24.21 17.11
N GLU A 55 22.68 -24.24 16.91
CA GLU A 55 23.37 -23.40 15.91
C GLU A 55 22.91 -23.69 14.47
N LYS A 56 22.46 -24.92 14.18
CA LYS A 56 22.00 -25.34 12.84
C LYS A 56 20.59 -24.85 12.48
N ALA A 57 19.81 -24.39 13.46
CA ALA A 57 18.57 -23.67 13.22
C ALA A 57 18.86 -22.20 12.88
N ALA A 58 19.48 -21.46 13.81
CA ALA A 58 19.75 -20.03 13.66
C ALA A 58 20.59 -19.67 12.40
N SER A 59 21.53 -20.53 12.02
CA SER A 59 22.37 -20.36 10.83
C SER A 59 21.63 -20.52 9.50
N LYS A 60 20.46 -21.19 9.46
CA LYS A 60 19.65 -21.33 8.23
C LYS A 60 18.84 -20.07 7.93
N ASP A 61 18.14 -19.52 8.91
CA ASP A 61 17.28 -18.35 8.70
C ASP A 61 18.12 -17.10 8.41
N SER A 62 19.27 -16.94 9.09
CA SER A 62 20.24 -15.87 8.77
C SER A 62 20.78 -15.99 7.33
N ARG A 63 20.93 -17.21 6.81
CA ARG A 63 21.40 -17.45 5.45
C ARG A 63 20.30 -17.22 4.41
N ALA A 64 19.06 -17.62 4.68
CA ALA A 64 17.92 -17.34 3.81
C ALA A 64 17.67 -15.83 3.69
N ALA A 65 17.75 -15.08 4.80
CA ALA A 65 17.66 -13.62 4.79
C ALA A 65 18.77 -12.98 3.93
N LYS A 66 20.03 -13.40 4.13
CA LYS A 66 21.18 -12.87 3.35
C LYS A 66 21.19 -13.29 1.88
N GLU A 67 20.63 -14.46 1.54
CA GLU A 67 20.45 -14.88 0.14
C GLU A 67 19.25 -14.18 -0.54
N LEU A 68 18.31 -13.59 0.21
CA LEU A 68 17.33 -12.61 -0.29
C LEU A 68 17.97 -11.23 -0.49
N GLU A 69 18.55 -10.69 0.57
CA GLU A 69 19.18 -9.36 0.62
C GLU A 69 20.28 -9.20 -0.43
N LYS A 70 21.06 -10.25 -0.71
CA LYS A 70 22.05 -10.28 -1.80
C LYS A 70 21.43 -10.33 -3.19
N ARG A 71 20.23 -10.92 -3.34
CA ARG A 71 19.49 -10.99 -4.61
C ARG A 71 18.91 -9.64 -4.98
N ASP A 72 18.39 -8.92 -3.99
CA ASP A 72 17.87 -7.57 -4.15
C ASP A 72 19.01 -6.58 -4.48
N ASN A 73 20.16 -6.72 -3.81
CA ASN A 73 21.36 -5.94 -4.13
C ASN A 73 22.01 -6.31 -5.49
N GLU A 74 21.89 -7.55 -5.96
CA GLU A 74 22.34 -7.95 -7.31
C GLU A 74 21.42 -7.43 -8.43
N LEU A 75 20.14 -7.15 -8.13
CA LEU A 75 19.21 -6.45 -9.03
C LEU A 75 19.48 -4.94 -9.12
N LEU A 76 19.87 -4.30 -8.01
CA LEU A 76 20.20 -2.87 -7.94
C LEU A 76 21.59 -2.51 -8.52
N GLY A 77 22.30 -3.46 -9.13
CA GLY A 77 23.67 -3.30 -9.61
C GLY A 77 23.87 -2.45 -10.87
N SER A 78 22.81 -2.05 -11.57
CA SER A 78 22.91 -1.19 -12.76
C SER A 78 22.99 0.28 -12.38
N LYS A 79 24.13 0.92 -12.65
CA LYS A 79 24.21 2.39 -12.65
C LYS A 79 23.25 2.97 -13.68
N ASP A 80 22.71 4.14 -13.36
CA ASP A 80 21.73 4.90 -14.15
C ASP A 80 20.31 4.26 -14.23
N TYR A 81 19.91 3.50 -13.22
CA TYR A 81 18.48 3.24 -12.96
C TYR A 81 17.80 4.52 -12.47
N LYS A 82 16.86 5.04 -13.27
CA LYS A 82 15.80 5.94 -12.79
C LYS A 82 14.56 5.09 -12.52
N PRO A 83 13.87 5.26 -11.37
CA PRO A 83 12.61 4.56 -11.11
C PRO A 83 11.56 4.96 -12.17
N LEU A 84 10.79 3.98 -12.63
CA LEU A 84 9.74 4.15 -13.65
C LEU A 84 8.46 4.78 -13.09
N HIS A 85 8.35 4.85 -11.76
CA HIS A 85 7.41 5.68 -11.02
C HIS A 85 8.13 6.94 -10.51
N PRO A 86 7.47 8.11 -10.46
CA PRO A 86 8.01 9.25 -9.74
C PRO A 86 8.11 8.91 -8.25
N GLU A 87 9.33 8.81 -7.73
CA GLU A 87 9.56 8.74 -6.28
C GLU A 87 8.99 10.01 -5.63
N VAL A 88 7.93 9.84 -4.84
CA VAL A 88 7.37 10.91 -4.02
C VAL A 88 8.37 11.20 -2.91
N LYS A 89 9.18 12.23 -3.13
CA LYS A 89 10.19 12.70 -2.17
C LYS A 89 9.51 13.25 -0.91
N PRO A 90 10.06 13.04 0.29
CA PRO A 90 9.55 13.70 1.49
C PRO A 90 9.77 15.21 1.43
N HIS A 91 8.90 15.97 2.10
CA HIS A 91 8.84 17.43 1.93
C HIS A 91 9.76 18.18 2.91
N ALA A 92 10.52 19.16 2.43
CA ALA A 92 11.49 19.91 3.23
C ALA A 92 11.30 21.43 3.12
N PHE A 93 10.74 22.03 4.17
CA PHE A 93 10.53 23.48 4.27
C PHE A 93 11.81 24.19 4.75
N VAL A 94 12.13 25.33 4.13
CA VAL A 94 13.33 26.11 4.42
C VAL A 94 12.98 27.42 5.13
N VAL A 95 13.24 27.45 6.43
CA VAL A 95 13.10 28.64 7.30
C VAL A 95 14.40 29.44 7.20
N MET A 96 14.37 30.59 6.51
CA MET A 96 15.57 31.42 6.34
C MET A 96 15.24 32.91 6.08
N PRO A 97 16.19 33.83 6.30
CA PRO A 97 16.06 35.21 5.85
C PRO A 97 15.97 35.32 4.32
N PHE A 98 15.38 36.40 3.80
CA PHE A 98 15.24 36.64 2.36
C PHE A 98 16.16 37.76 1.84
N GLY A 99 16.75 37.55 0.66
CA GLY A 99 17.54 38.54 -0.06
C GLY A 99 18.83 38.97 0.64
N ASN A 100 19.31 40.17 0.31
CA ASN A 100 20.53 40.73 0.88
C ASN A 100 20.28 41.29 2.28
N LYS A 101 21.06 40.82 3.27
CA LYS A 101 21.02 41.25 4.67
C LYS A 101 22.44 41.52 5.18
N LYS A 102 22.55 41.97 6.44
CA LYS A 102 23.82 42.09 7.16
C LYS A 102 23.78 41.25 8.43
N GLY A 103 24.91 40.65 8.78
CA GLY A 103 25.14 39.98 10.07
C GLY A 103 25.30 40.96 11.23
N PRO A 104 25.37 40.45 12.48
CA PRO A 104 25.58 41.28 13.68
C PRO A 104 26.91 42.05 13.68
N ASP A 105 27.89 41.53 12.95
CA ASP A 105 29.22 42.08 12.66
C ASP A 105 29.22 43.08 11.48
N GLY A 106 28.09 43.22 10.78
CA GLY A 106 27.94 44.06 9.59
C GLY A 106 28.34 43.40 8.26
N HIS A 107 28.81 42.14 8.25
CA HIS A 107 29.14 41.42 7.03
C HIS A 107 27.88 41.17 6.17
N PRO A 108 27.98 41.24 4.83
CA PRO A 108 26.84 40.97 3.95
C PRO A 108 26.49 39.47 3.91
N PHE A 109 25.23 39.16 3.61
CA PHE A 109 24.72 37.82 3.31
C PHE A 109 23.71 37.91 2.16
N ASP A 110 23.91 37.14 1.08
CA ASP A 110 22.91 36.95 0.01
C ASP A 110 22.18 35.62 0.21
N PHE A 111 21.07 35.68 0.94
CA PHE A 111 20.26 34.51 1.23
C PHE A 111 19.54 33.92 0.00
N ASN A 112 19.48 34.63 -1.13
CA ASN A 112 18.95 34.07 -2.38
C ASN A 112 19.99 33.21 -3.10
N THR A 113 21.26 33.64 -3.11
CA THR A 113 22.36 32.81 -3.63
C THR A 113 22.65 31.63 -2.71
N ILE A 114 22.64 31.82 -1.37
CA ILE A 114 22.77 30.73 -0.39
C ILE A 114 21.69 29.66 -0.61
N TYR A 115 20.41 30.06 -0.75
CA TYR A 115 19.34 29.09 -1.03
C TYR A 115 19.58 28.32 -2.33
N LYS A 116 19.78 29.03 -3.45
CA LYS A 116 19.84 28.43 -4.79
C LYS A 116 21.09 27.59 -5.06
N THR A 117 22.20 27.86 -4.37
CA THR A 117 23.50 27.21 -4.66
C THR A 117 23.98 26.26 -3.58
N LEU A 118 23.51 26.41 -2.33
CA LEU A 118 23.92 25.55 -1.20
C LEU A 118 22.74 24.75 -0.63
N ILE A 119 21.67 25.42 -0.16
CA ILE A 119 20.61 24.75 0.60
C ILE A 119 19.73 23.87 -0.31
N LYS A 120 19.19 24.43 -1.41
CA LYS A 120 18.30 23.70 -2.33
C LYS A 120 18.98 22.44 -2.92
N PRO A 121 20.23 22.50 -3.44
CA PRO A 121 20.95 21.31 -3.89
C PRO A 121 21.26 20.30 -2.77
N ALA A 122 21.46 20.73 -1.53
CA ALA A 122 21.69 19.81 -0.40
C ALA A 122 20.43 19.06 0.01
N ILE A 123 19.26 19.68 -0.09
CA ILE A 123 17.96 19.03 0.14
C ILE A 123 17.63 18.07 -1.02
N GLU A 124 17.91 18.47 -2.25
CA GLU A 124 17.72 17.61 -3.44
C GLU A 124 18.63 16.36 -3.40
N ASP A 125 19.91 16.51 -3.04
CA ASP A 125 20.84 15.40 -2.79
C ASP A 125 20.43 14.59 -1.56
N ALA A 126 19.78 15.20 -0.56
CA ALA A 126 19.22 14.47 0.59
C ALA A 126 18.09 13.50 0.20
N GLY A 127 17.49 13.67 -0.99
CA GLY A 127 16.34 12.89 -1.46
C GLY A 127 14.98 13.53 -1.17
N PHE A 128 14.97 14.80 -0.77
CA PHE A 128 13.78 15.57 -0.39
C PHE A 128 13.34 16.53 -1.51
N GLU A 129 12.11 17.02 -1.42
CA GLU A 129 11.61 18.14 -2.24
C GLU A 129 11.75 19.46 -1.45
N PRO A 130 12.56 20.45 -1.93
CA PRO A 130 12.79 21.70 -1.23
C PRO A 130 11.71 22.76 -1.51
N PHE A 131 11.16 23.33 -0.44
CA PHE A 131 10.21 24.44 -0.53
C PHE A 131 10.64 25.64 0.33
N ARG A 132 10.45 26.84 -0.20
CA ARG A 132 10.68 28.11 0.49
C ARG A 132 9.51 29.05 0.19
N ALA A 133 9.05 29.79 1.20
CA ALA A 133 7.77 30.53 1.15
C ALA A 133 7.69 31.67 0.10
N ASP A 134 8.78 32.00 -0.62
CA ASP A 134 8.77 32.95 -1.75
C ASP A 134 8.78 32.26 -3.13
N GLU A 135 8.79 30.93 -3.19
CA GLU A 135 8.53 30.15 -4.42
C GLU A 135 7.02 29.88 -4.63
N GLU A 136 6.17 30.20 -3.64
CA GLU A 136 4.72 30.11 -3.72
C GLU A 136 4.14 31.19 -4.64
N THR A 137 3.46 30.78 -5.72
CA THR A 137 2.87 31.71 -6.72
C THR A 137 1.37 31.94 -6.50
N SER A 138 0.77 31.26 -5.52
CA SER A 138 -0.68 31.28 -5.26
C SER A 138 -1.14 32.56 -4.56
N SER A 139 -2.33 33.05 -4.91
CA SER A 139 -2.95 34.22 -4.26
C SER A 139 -3.64 33.81 -2.95
N GLY A 140 -2.87 33.62 -1.89
CA GLY A 140 -3.32 33.25 -0.53
C GLY A 140 -2.90 34.24 0.56
N ASP A 141 -3.17 33.88 1.82
CA ASP A 141 -2.62 34.57 3.00
C ASP A 141 -1.33 33.87 3.45
N ILE A 142 -0.20 34.42 3.02
CA ILE A 142 1.16 33.92 3.22
C ILE A 142 1.43 33.46 4.67
N LEU A 143 0.86 34.15 5.66
CA LEU A 143 1.02 33.79 7.08
C LEU A 143 0.37 32.44 7.39
N THR A 144 -0.88 32.25 6.98
CA THR A 144 -1.64 31.03 7.24
C THR A 144 -0.97 29.79 6.62
N ASP A 145 -0.28 29.96 5.49
CA ASP A 145 0.37 28.88 4.75
C ASP A 145 1.75 28.52 5.33
N MET A 146 2.53 29.51 5.77
CA MET A 146 3.78 29.31 6.54
C MET A 146 3.56 28.45 7.82
N PHE A 147 2.49 28.68 8.58
CA PHE A 147 2.18 27.87 9.77
C PHE A 147 1.86 26.40 9.44
N GLN A 148 1.28 26.14 8.27
CA GLN A 148 0.99 24.77 7.81
C GLN A 148 2.29 24.03 7.52
N GLU A 149 3.19 24.64 6.75
CA GLU A 149 4.50 24.07 6.42
C GLU A 149 5.30 23.64 7.66
N LEU A 150 5.34 24.50 8.67
CA LEU A 150 6.03 24.23 9.94
C LEU A 150 5.45 23.02 10.69
N LEU A 151 4.15 22.74 10.59
CA LEU A 151 3.60 21.50 11.13
C LEU A 151 3.89 20.31 10.21
N LEU A 152 3.62 20.49 8.92
CA LEU A 152 3.34 19.40 7.99
C LEU A 152 4.60 18.81 7.35
N ALA A 153 5.59 19.65 7.02
CA ALA A 153 6.82 19.22 6.36
C ALA A 153 7.53 18.09 7.14
N ASP A 154 8.11 17.15 6.41
CA ASP A 154 8.84 16.01 6.96
C ASP A 154 10.17 16.45 7.57
N MET A 155 10.82 17.42 6.93
CA MET A 155 12.00 18.13 7.44
C MET A 155 11.76 19.64 7.45
N VAL A 156 12.34 20.33 8.44
CA VAL A 156 12.54 21.79 8.41
C VAL A 156 14.03 22.07 8.48
N VAL A 157 14.56 22.79 7.48
CA VAL A 157 15.95 23.27 7.48
C VAL A 157 15.93 24.75 7.85
N CYS A 158 16.57 25.10 8.96
CA CYS A 158 16.54 26.45 9.52
C CYS A 158 17.91 27.11 9.44
N ASP A 159 18.02 28.22 8.69
CA ASP A 159 19.25 29.03 8.61
C ASP A 159 19.23 30.13 9.68
N LEU A 160 20.18 30.00 10.61
CA LEU A 160 20.29 30.81 11.82
C LEU A 160 21.51 31.76 11.78
N SER A 161 22.07 32.02 10.60
CA SER A 161 23.31 32.81 10.41
C SER A 161 23.20 34.27 10.88
N ILE A 162 22.00 34.83 10.97
CA ILE A 162 21.72 36.17 11.50
C ILE A 162 20.53 36.12 12.46
N ASP A 163 20.41 37.10 13.35
CA ASP A 163 19.28 37.19 14.29
C ASP A 163 18.01 37.69 13.60
N ASN A 164 17.35 36.78 12.87
CA ASN A 164 16.08 37.04 12.22
C ASN A 164 14.91 36.58 13.11
N ALA A 165 14.10 37.55 13.55
CA ALA A 165 12.95 37.31 14.43
C ALA A 165 11.93 36.31 13.83
N ASN A 166 11.70 36.35 12.51
CA ASN A 166 10.79 35.42 11.84
C ASN A 166 11.36 34.00 11.89
N ALA A 167 12.64 33.81 11.53
CA ALA A 167 13.27 32.49 11.54
C ALA A 167 13.27 31.84 12.94
N PHE A 168 13.50 32.62 14.01
CA PHE A 168 13.38 32.12 15.39
C PHE A 168 11.93 31.81 15.79
N TYR A 169 10.95 32.62 15.35
CA TYR A 169 9.53 32.40 15.62
C TYR A 169 9.04 31.11 14.94
N GLU A 170 9.34 30.97 13.64
CA GLU A 170 9.08 29.79 12.81
C GLU A 170 9.73 28.52 13.41
N LEU A 171 10.98 28.61 13.86
CA LEU A 171 11.66 27.52 14.55
C LEU A 171 10.98 27.15 15.88
N GLY A 172 10.59 28.14 16.68
CA GLY A 172 9.86 27.92 17.94
C GLY A 172 8.52 27.22 17.71
N ILE A 173 7.79 27.60 16.67
CA ILE A 173 6.56 26.93 16.22
C ILE A 173 6.85 25.48 15.83
N ARG A 174 7.87 25.22 14.99
CA ARG A 174 8.25 23.85 14.61
C ARG A 174 8.59 22.99 15.83
N HIS A 175 9.35 23.52 16.79
CA HIS A 175 9.66 22.85 18.04
C HIS A 175 8.42 22.58 18.91
N ALA A 176 7.44 23.49 18.94
CA ALA A 176 6.21 23.31 19.72
C ALA A 176 5.23 22.32 19.08
N LEU A 177 5.19 22.25 17.75
CA LEU A 177 4.25 21.42 17.00
C LEU A 177 4.78 20.02 16.65
N ARG A 178 6.10 19.79 16.62
CA ARG A 178 6.68 18.50 16.16
C ARG A 178 7.85 18.03 17.02
N LYS A 179 7.93 16.72 17.28
CA LYS A 179 9.00 16.11 18.11
C LYS A 179 10.34 15.98 17.38
N ARG A 180 10.33 15.79 16.06
CA ARG A 180 11.51 15.52 15.20
C ARG A 180 11.45 16.21 13.84
N GLY A 181 12.45 15.96 12.99
CA GLY A 181 12.50 16.49 11.62
C GLY A 181 12.83 17.99 11.56
N VAL A 182 13.93 18.39 12.21
CA VAL A 182 14.45 19.76 12.21
C VAL A 182 15.98 19.70 12.09
N VAL A 183 16.57 20.54 11.25
CA VAL A 183 18.02 20.67 11.04
C VAL A 183 18.39 22.15 11.11
N HIS A 184 19.39 22.50 11.93
CA HIS A 184 19.88 23.88 12.08
C HIS A 184 21.18 24.06 11.30
N ILE A 185 21.30 25.14 10.54
CA ILE A 185 22.53 25.53 9.83
C ILE A 185 22.91 26.99 10.14
N GLN A 186 24.20 27.35 10.02
CA GLN A 186 24.67 28.72 10.18
C GLN A 186 25.97 28.99 9.40
N ALA A 187 26.28 30.25 9.13
CA ALA A 187 27.61 30.72 8.76
C ALA A 187 28.03 31.92 9.62
N GLY A 188 29.34 32.14 9.77
CA GLY A 188 29.95 33.32 10.42
C GLY A 188 29.78 33.45 11.95
N ARG A 189 28.91 32.67 12.60
CA ARG A 189 28.55 32.87 14.01
C ARG A 189 29.53 32.28 15.03
N ALA A 190 29.85 33.10 16.04
CA ALA A 190 30.62 32.71 17.22
C ALA A 190 29.76 32.27 18.43
N TYR A 191 28.46 32.60 18.46
CA TYR A 191 27.52 32.23 19.53
C TYR A 191 26.10 32.04 18.98
N MET A 192 25.24 31.40 19.79
CA MET A 192 23.82 31.17 19.51
C MET A 192 22.94 31.68 20.67
N PRO A 193 21.65 32.01 20.43
CA PRO A 193 20.71 32.38 21.49
C PRO A 193 20.50 31.29 22.56
N PHE A 194 20.19 31.71 23.79
CA PHE A 194 20.16 30.85 24.97
C PHE A 194 19.11 29.72 24.94
N ASP A 195 18.03 29.87 24.20
CA ASP A 195 17.00 28.83 24.10
C ASP A 195 17.38 27.70 23.11
N ILE A 196 18.42 27.90 22.30
CA ILE A 196 18.81 26.98 21.20
C ILE A 196 20.31 26.65 21.13
N PHE A 197 21.19 27.24 21.95
CA PHE A 197 22.64 26.99 21.92
C PHE A 197 23.05 25.53 22.16
N ASN A 198 22.23 24.75 22.89
CA ASN A 198 22.45 23.32 23.11
C ASN A 198 21.99 22.45 21.93
N VAL A 199 21.29 23.01 20.93
CA VAL A 199 20.87 22.26 19.74
C VAL A 199 22.00 22.28 18.71
N ARG A 200 22.25 21.12 18.08
CA ARG A 200 23.36 20.93 17.15
C ARG A 200 23.15 21.66 15.82
N THR A 201 23.73 22.85 15.70
CA THR A 201 23.81 23.62 14.45
C THR A 201 25.04 23.24 13.62
N LEU A 202 24.86 23.06 12.31
CA LEU A 202 25.94 22.76 11.36
C LEU A 202 26.50 24.05 10.73
N PRO A 203 27.81 24.33 10.85
CA PRO A 203 28.42 25.46 10.15
C PRO A 203 28.58 25.19 8.65
N TYR A 204 28.39 26.22 7.83
CA TYR A 204 28.78 26.29 6.42
C TYR A 204 29.63 27.55 6.14
N HIS A 205 30.29 27.57 4.98
CA HIS A 205 31.31 28.56 4.64
C HIS A 205 30.78 29.60 3.64
N ILE A 206 31.13 30.87 3.87
CA ILE A 206 30.79 32.00 3.00
C ILE A 206 32.04 32.82 2.67
N THR A 207 32.01 33.51 1.53
CA THR A 207 33.01 34.51 1.16
C THR A 207 32.74 35.85 1.87
N PRO A 208 33.70 36.80 1.88
CA PRO A 208 33.48 38.14 2.44
C PRO A 208 32.31 38.91 1.83
N GLU A 209 31.89 38.55 0.61
CA GLU A 209 30.75 39.11 -0.13
C GLU A 209 29.40 38.52 0.29
N GLY A 210 29.37 37.49 1.13
CA GLY A 210 28.13 36.92 1.69
C GLY A 210 27.48 35.81 0.86
N ILE A 211 28.21 35.23 -0.10
CA ILE A 211 27.79 34.05 -0.89
C ILE A 211 28.52 32.79 -0.42
N PRO A 212 28.00 31.57 -0.66
CA PRO A 212 28.69 30.33 -0.27
C PRO A 212 30.08 30.21 -0.91
N ASP A 213 31.08 29.78 -0.12
CA ASP A 213 32.47 29.70 -0.57
C ASP A 213 32.66 28.62 -1.67
N PRO A 214 33.07 28.98 -2.90
CA PRO A 214 33.28 28.01 -3.98
C PRO A 214 34.30 26.91 -3.68
N ALA A 215 35.23 27.12 -2.74
CA ALA A 215 36.18 26.09 -2.30
C ALA A 215 35.53 25.02 -1.40
N HIS A 216 34.53 25.40 -0.61
CA HIS A 216 33.91 24.57 0.42
C HIS A 216 32.50 24.08 0.07
N ILE A 217 31.77 24.76 -0.83
CA ILE A 217 30.37 24.50 -1.19
C ILE A 217 30.05 23.02 -1.47
N ARG A 218 30.94 22.26 -2.14
CA ARG A 218 30.74 20.82 -2.42
C ARG A 218 30.82 19.92 -1.18
N ASN A 219 31.55 20.35 -0.16
CA ASN A 219 31.65 19.66 1.13
C ASN A 219 30.48 20.06 2.02
N ASP A 220 30.10 21.34 2.02
CA ASP A 220 28.99 21.88 2.79
C ASP A 220 27.64 21.30 2.30
N ILE A 221 27.41 21.22 0.98
CA ILE A 221 26.26 20.49 0.39
C ILE A 221 26.17 19.07 0.94
N LYS A 222 27.30 18.34 0.94
CA LYS A 222 27.36 16.96 1.44
C LYS A 222 27.17 16.87 2.96
N ALA A 223 27.64 17.85 3.72
CA ALA A 223 27.47 17.89 5.16
C ALA A 223 26.00 18.16 5.54
N ILE A 224 25.34 19.10 4.86
CA ILE A 224 23.91 19.40 5.04
C ILE A 224 23.06 18.22 4.58
N SER A 225 23.29 17.69 3.37
CA SER A 225 22.60 16.49 2.85
C SER A 225 22.73 15.30 3.80
N ARG A 226 23.95 15.03 4.28
CA ARG A 226 24.19 13.98 5.27
C ARG A 226 23.43 14.25 6.57
N LEU A 227 23.46 15.48 7.10
CA LEU A 227 22.75 15.79 8.33
C LEU A 227 21.23 15.62 8.18
N ILE A 228 20.65 15.99 7.02
CA ILE A 228 19.24 15.72 6.71
C ILE A 228 18.97 14.21 6.68
N LYS A 229 19.80 13.41 5.99
CA LYS A 229 19.69 11.94 5.95
C LYS A 229 19.83 11.30 7.34
N ASP A 230 20.86 11.66 8.10
CA ASP A 230 21.12 11.16 9.45
C ASP A 230 19.99 11.58 10.43
N THR A 231 19.36 12.75 10.23
CA THR A 231 18.21 13.24 11.01
C THR A 231 16.90 12.56 10.60
N TRP A 232 16.74 12.18 9.33
CA TRP A 232 15.57 11.45 8.83
C TRP A 232 15.59 9.97 9.22
N ALA A 233 16.76 9.35 9.13
CA ALA A 233 17.03 7.97 9.53
C ALA A 233 17.26 7.79 11.04
N SER A 234 17.11 8.85 11.85
CA SER A 234 17.09 8.73 13.31
C SER A 234 15.92 7.86 13.78
N ASP A 235 16.01 7.35 15.01
CA ASP A 235 14.88 6.70 15.65
C ASP A 235 13.63 7.62 15.61
N ARG A 236 12.46 7.04 15.35
CA ARG A 236 11.18 7.74 15.25
C ARG A 236 10.76 8.35 16.59
N ASP A 237 11.23 7.79 17.70
CA ASP A 237 11.03 8.33 19.04
C ASP A 237 12.21 9.19 19.54
N MET A 238 13.23 9.44 18.73
CA MET A 238 14.25 10.44 19.05
C MET A 238 13.66 11.85 18.98
N VAL A 239 13.71 12.56 20.10
CA VAL A 239 13.14 13.91 20.25
C VAL A 239 14.21 14.96 19.95
N HIS A 240 14.05 15.66 18.83
CA HIS A 240 14.97 16.74 18.42
C HIS A 240 14.49 18.11 18.93
N SER A 241 13.20 18.26 19.24
CA SER A 241 12.65 19.49 19.83
C SER A 241 13.05 19.66 21.30
N PRO A 242 13.58 20.81 21.72
CA PRO A 242 13.77 21.13 23.13
C PRO A 242 12.46 21.08 23.93
N ILE A 243 11.33 21.45 23.32
CA ILE A 243 10.03 21.55 24.00
C ILE A 243 9.51 20.16 24.38
N TYR A 244 9.54 19.19 23.46
CA TYR A 244 9.12 17.81 23.74
C TYR A 244 10.11 17.07 24.68
N ASN A 245 11.39 17.47 24.73
CA ASN A 245 12.35 16.96 25.71
C ASN A 245 12.07 17.48 27.13
N LEU A 246 11.53 18.69 27.27
CA LEU A 246 11.18 19.30 28.56
C LEU A 246 9.76 18.97 29.04
N LEU A 247 8.81 18.77 28.12
CA LEU A 247 7.40 18.52 28.40
C LEU A 247 7.01 17.07 28.10
N SER A 248 7.55 16.14 28.89
CA SER A 248 7.26 14.71 28.76
C SER A 248 5.75 14.43 28.87
N GLY A 249 5.14 13.97 27.78
CA GLY A 249 3.70 13.70 27.67
C GLY A 249 2.90 14.70 26.84
N LEU A 250 3.52 15.75 26.30
CA LEU A 250 2.91 16.59 25.26
C LEU A 250 2.65 15.74 23.99
N PRO A 251 1.41 15.62 23.48
CA PRO A 251 1.14 14.94 22.22
C PRO A 251 1.49 15.83 21.02
N GLU A 252 1.89 15.24 19.89
CA GLU A 252 1.88 15.96 18.61
C GLU A 252 0.41 16.25 18.20
N PRO A 253 0.08 17.45 17.69
CA PRO A 253 -1.26 17.81 17.29
C PRO A 253 -1.72 16.98 16.08
N GLN A 254 -2.97 16.54 16.10
CA GLN A 254 -3.51 15.69 15.04
C GLN A 254 -3.68 16.48 13.74
N ARG A 255 -2.87 16.15 12.72
CA ARG A 255 -2.90 16.77 11.37
C ARG A 255 -4.33 16.90 10.80
N LYS A 256 -5.19 15.90 11.03
CA LYS A 256 -6.57 15.84 10.54
C LYS A 256 -7.56 16.81 11.21
N SER A 257 -7.22 17.36 12.37
CA SER A 257 -8.10 18.27 13.12
C SER A 257 -7.95 19.75 12.73
N LEU A 258 -7.07 20.07 11.78
CA LEU A 258 -6.70 21.42 11.42
C LEU A 258 -7.38 21.84 10.12
N GLN A 259 -8.32 22.77 10.24
CA GLN A 259 -9.08 23.34 9.11
C GLN A 259 -8.44 24.66 8.69
N THR A 260 -7.59 24.61 7.67
CA THR A 260 -6.96 25.79 7.06
C THR A 260 -7.54 26.06 5.66
N PRO A 261 -7.38 27.28 5.12
CA PRO A 261 -7.82 27.61 3.76
C PRO A 261 -7.14 26.73 2.70
N LEU A 262 -5.83 26.47 2.81
CA LEU A 262 -5.11 25.62 1.87
C LEU A 262 -5.47 24.14 2.04
N ALA A 263 -5.73 23.67 3.27
CA ALA A 263 -6.38 22.38 3.48
C ALA A 263 -7.78 22.30 2.85
N THR A 264 -8.51 23.39 2.65
CA THR A 264 -9.80 23.36 1.93
C THR A 264 -9.60 23.02 0.44
N GLY A 265 -8.48 23.45 -0.16
CA GLY A 265 -8.05 22.99 -1.48
C GLY A 265 -7.68 21.50 -1.50
N PHE A 266 -6.87 21.04 -0.54
CA PHE A 266 -6.48 19.63 -0.44
C PHE A 266 -7.65 18.68 -0.14
N TRP A 267 -8.58 19.08 0.73
CA TRP A 267 -9.79 18.31 1.01
C TRP A 267 -10.69 18.23 -0.21
N ARG A 268 -10.79 19.31 -1.02
CA ARG A 268 -11.50 19.25 -2.30
C ARG A 268 -10.83 18.29 -3.29
N GLU A 269 -9.50 18.32 -3.45
CA GLU A 269 -8.79 17.34 -4.29
C GLU A 269 -9.02 15.90 -3.79
N TYR A 270 -9.05 15.71 -2.47
CA TYR A 270 -9.32 14.41 -1.84
C TYR A 270 -10.77 13.96 -2.04
N GLU A 271 -11.75 14.85 -1.95
CA GLU A 271 -13.17 14.56 -2.23
C GLU A 271 -13.38 14.19 -3.71
N GLU A 272 -12.88 15.00 -4.64
CA GLU A 272 -12.94 14.71 -6.08
C GLU A 272 -12.20 13.38 -6.44
N TRP A 273 -11.14 13.04 -5.71
CA TRP A 273 -10.45 11.76 -5.79
C TRP A 273 -11.27 10.60 -5.19
N GLN A 274 -11.87 10.79 -4.03
CA GLN A 274 -12.65 9.77 -3.31
C GLN A 274 -13.94 9.43 -4.07
N GLU A 275 -14.56 10.41 -4.73
CA GLU A 275 -15.65 10.18 -5.68
C GLU A 275 -15.22 9.28 -6.84
N ARG A 276 -14.06 9.55 -7.47
CA ARG A 276 -13.52 8.72 -8.57
C ARG A 276 -13.22 7.29 -8.11
N VAL A 277 -12.58 7.11 -6.94
CA VAL A 277 -12.33 5.78 -6.37
C VAL A 277 -13.65 5.07 -6.04
N THR A 278 -14.67 5.79 -5.58
CA THR A 278 -16.01 5.23 -5.31
C THR A 278 -16.74 4.78 -6.59
N VAL A 279 -16.64 5.55 -7.68
CA VAL A 279 -17.17 5.17 -9.00
C VAL A 279 -16.42 3.96 -9.55
N ALA A 280 -15.09 4.01 -9.60
CA ALA A 280 -14.25 2.90 -10.05
C ALA A 280 -14.47 1.62 -9.22
N GLN A 281 -14.77 1.75 -7.92
CA GLN A 281 -15.15 0.61 -7.08
C GLN A 281 -16.49 0.00 -7.50
N ARG A 282 -17.53 0.82 -7.73
CA ARG A 282 -18.87 0.35 -8.13
C ARG A 282 -18.82 -0.38 -9.47
N ASP A 283 -18.09 0.20 -10.42
CA ASP A 283 -17.91 -0.34 -11.78
C ASP A 283 -16.86 -1.47 -11.84
N LYS A 284 -16.14 -1.69 -10.73
CA LYS A 284 -15.10 -2.74 -10.55
C LYS A 284 -13.86 -2.52 -11.42
N HIS A 285 -13.60 -1.26 -11.80
CA HIS A 285 -12.43 -0.80 -12.54
C HIS A 285 -11.20 -0.70 -11.61
N ILE A 286 -10.63 -1.85 -11.28
CA ILE A 286 -9.47 -1.96 -10.38
C ILE A 286 -8.23 -1.22 -10.91
N GLY A 287 -8.08 -1.11 -12.23
CA GLY A 287 -6.96 -0.36 -12.85
C GLY A 287 -7.01 1.13 -12.54
N ASP A 288 -8.20 1.71 -12.55
CA ASP A 288 -8.45 3.11 -12.22
C ASP A 288 -8.07 3.38 -10.75
N ILE A 289 -8.52 2.52 -9.84
CA ILE A 289 -8.20 2.59 -8.40
C ILE A 289 -6.67 2.56 -8.19
N LEU A 290 -5.95 1.64 -8.85
CA LEU A 290 -4.50 1.54 -8.70
C LEU A 290 -3.78 2.81 -9.18
N LEU A 291 -4.14 3.35 -10.34
CA LEU A 291 -3.50 4.55 -10.88
C LEU A 291 -3.84 5.81 -10.06
N LEU A 292 -5.10 5.97 -9.65
CA LEU A 292 -5.54 7.05 -8.78
C LEU A 292 -4.80 7.05 -7.44
N THR A 293 -4.27 5.91 -6.97
CA THR A 293 -3.45 5.84 -5.76
C THR A 293 -1.99 6.21 -6.00
N GLU A 294 -1.41 5.83 -7.15
CA GLU A 294 -0.05 6.19 -7.52
C GLU A 294 0.11 7.72 -7.68
N GLU A 295 -0.93 8.40 -8.18
CA GLU A 295 -0.92 9.84 -8.46
C GLU A 295 -1.07 10.73 -7.19
N ILE A 296 -1.04 10.12 -6.01
CA ILE A 296 -1.12 10.81 -4.71
C ILE A 296 0.28 11.24 -4.26
N ARG A 297 0.71 12.37 -4.84
CA ARG A 297 1.94 13.08 -4.47
C ARG A 297 1.87 13.67 -3.06
N ASN A 298 0.71 14.19 -2.64
CA ASN A 298 0.54 14.89 -1.35
C ASN A 298 0.64 13.91 -0.14
N PRO A 299 1.62 14.07 0.78
CA PRO A 299 1.77 13.18 1.94
C PRO A 299 0.61 13.22 2.95
N LEU A 300 -0.14 14.32 3.03
CA LEU A 300 -1.17 14.56 4.04
C LEU A 300 -2.33 13.56 3.94
N ILE A 301 -2.79 13.34 2.72
CA ILE A 301 -3.90 12.46 2.38
C ILE A 301 -3.46 11.03 2.07
N ARG A 302 -2.15 10.77 2.01
CA ARG A 302 -1.59 9.49 1.56
C ARG A 302 -1.99 8.31 2.46
N GLU A 303 -2.05 8.50 3.78
CA GLU A 303 -2.51 7.45 4.71
C GLU A 303 -4.02 7.17 4.59
N ASP A 304 -4.85 8.21 4.48
CA ASP A 304 -6.30 8.05 4.32
C ASP A 304 -6.65 7.44 2.95
N ALA A 305 -5.93 7.84 1.91
CA ALA A 305 -6.10 7.28 0.57
C ALA A 305 -5.68 5.80 0.50
N VAL A 306 -4.53 5.42 1.08
CA VAL A 306 -4.14 3.99 1.19
C VAL A 306 -5.17 3.20 2.00
N SER A 307 -5.78 3.83 3.03
CA SER A 307 -6.87 3.23 3.80
C SER A 307 -8.11 2.96 2.93
N GLU A 308 -8.61 3.96 2.20
CA GLU A 308 -9.79 3.81 1.33
C GLU A 308 -9.52 2.86 0.15
N VAL A 309 -8.35 2.95 -0.47
CA VAL A 309 -7.94 2.08 -1.59
C VAL A 309 -7.78 0.63 -1.15
N GLY A 310 -7.08 0.38 -0.03
CA GLY A 310 -6.93 -0.95 0.54
C GLY A 310 -8.29 -1.57 0.85
N ASN A 311 -9.20 -0.79 1.46
CA ASN A 311 -10.58 -1.17 1.69
C ASN A 311 -11.37 -1.38 0.38
N ALA A 312 -11.14 -0.57 -0.65
CA ALA A 312 -11.83 -0.69 -1.93
C ALA A 312 -11.45 -1.97 -2.66
N LEU A 313 -10.15 -2.26 -2.74
CA LEU A 313 -9.58 -3.49 -3.26
C LEU A 313 -10.04 -4.72 -2.44
N ALA A 314 -10.10 -4.61 -1.12
CA ALA A 314 -10.60 -5.67 -0.24
C ALA A 314 -12.07 -6.01 -0.49
N LYS A 315 -12.93 -4.98 -0.63
CA LYS A 315 -14.35 -5.13 -1.00
C LYS A 315 -14.53 -5.75 -2.41
N LEU A 316 -13.56 -5.54 -3.31
CA LEU A 316 -13.47 -6.19 -4.64
C LEU A 316 -12.77 -7.58 -4.62
N GLY A 317 -12.41 -8.09 -3.44
CA GLY A 317 -11.76 -9.40 -3.27
C GLY A 317 -10.29 -9.45 -3.73
N ARG A 318 -9.64 -8.31 -3.93
CA ARG A 318 -8.24 -8.20 -4.37
C ARG A 318 -7.28 -8.07 -3.19
N TYR A 319 -7.27 -9.09 -2.34
CA TYR A 319 -6.51 -9.08 -1.08
C TYR A 319 -4.98 -8.96 -1.28
N GLU A 320 -4.44 -9.46 -2.40
CA GLU A 320 -3.01 -9.31 -2.73
C GLU A 320 -2.65 -7.85 -3.09
N LEU A 321 -3.50 -7.16 -3.86
CA LEU A 321 -3.31 -5.76 -4.18
C LEU A 321 -3.52 -4.88 -2.93
N ALA A 322 -4.54 -5.17 -2.11
CA ALA A 322 -4.73 -4.50 -0.83
C ALA A 322 -3.51 -4.68 0.10
N LEU A 323 -2.95 -5.90 0.19
CA LEU A 323 -1.72 -6.18 0.94
C LEU A 323 -0.52 -5.38 0.43
N LYS A 324 -0.38 -5.20 -0.90
CA LYS A 324 0.66 -4.34 -1.49
C LYS A 324 0.47 -2.88 -1.04
N GLN A 325 -0.74 -2.34 -1.15
CA GLN A 325 -1.04 -0.95 -0.77
C GLN A 325 -0.82 -0.68 0.72
N TYR A 326 -1.28 -1.56 1.62
CA TYR A 326 -1.01 -1.38 3.05
C TYR A 326 0.48 -1.52 3.40
N ARG A 327 1.26 -2.32 2.66
CA ARG A 327 2.72 -2.39 2.81
C ARG A 327 3.45 -1.14 2.33
N GLU A 328 2.99 -0.53 1.23
CA GLU A 328 3.47 0.78 0.77
C GLU A 328 3.11 1.89 1.76
N GLY A 329 1.93 1.81 2.39
CA GLY A 329 1.56 2.64 3.53
C GLY A 329 2.49 2.46 4.74
N LEU A 330 2.84 1.22 5.09
CA LEU A 330 3.78 0.91 6.19
C LEU A 330 5.24 1.32 5.92
N GLN A 331 5.64 1.55 4.66
CA GLN A 331 6.93 2.15 4.34
C GLN A 331 6.97 3.64 4.70
N VAL A 332 5.84 4.35 4.53
CA VAL A 332 5.68 5.74 4.99
C VAL A 332 5.54 5.78 6.50
N ASN A 333 4.65 4.95 7.06
CA ASN A 333 4.35 4.91 8.48
C ASN A 333 4.24 3.48 9.03
N SER A 334 5.39 2.94 9.49
CA SER A 334 5.51 1.59 10.06
C SER A 334 4.61 1.34 11.28
N ASP A 335 4.25 2.42 11.98
CA ASP A 335 3.65 2.38 13.31
C ASP A 335 2.15 2.65 13.25
N ASN A 336 1.61 2.88 12.05
CA ASN A 336 0.16 2.98 11.82
C ASN A 336 -0.49 1.62 12.16
N LEU A 337 -1.10 1.58 13.36
CA LEU A 337 -1.75 0.40 13.92
C LEU A 337 -2.80 -0.20 12.99
N GLU A 338 -3.58 0.63 12.29
CA GLU A 338 -4.58 0.13 11.35
C GLU A 338 -3.94 -0.56 10.15
N PHE A 339 -2.88 0.01 9.57
CA PHE A 339 -2.14 -0.65 8.50
C PHE A 339 -1.48 -1.96 8.95
N ARG A 340 -0.97 -2.03 10.19
CA ARG A 340 -0.44 -3.28 10.76
C ARG A 340 -1.55 -4.34 10.91
N ARG A 341 -2.75 -3.95 11.36
CA ARG A 341 -3.93 -4.82 11.44
C ARG A 341 -4.41 -5.28 10.06
N GLN A 342 -4.44 -4.40 9.07
CA GLN A 342 -4.86 -4.72 7.70
C GLN A 342 -3.82 -5.58 6.95
N GLU A 343 -2.51 -5.39 7.18
CA GLU A 343 -1.49 -6.30 6.65
C GLU A 343 -1.74 -7.73 7.16
N ALA A 344 -1.94 -7.90 8.47
CA ALA A 344 -2.27 -9.20 9.04
C ALA A 344 -3.60 -9.77 8.50
N PHE A 345 -4.61 -8.93 8.32
CA PHE A 345 -5.89 -9.34 7.73
C PHE A 345 -5.72 -9.89 6.31
N HIS A 346 -5.00 -9.17 5.45
CA HIS A 346 -4.79 -9.60 4.07
C HIS A 346 -3.81 -10.77 3.94
N LEU A 347 -2.79 -10.87 4.79
CA LEU A 347 -1.93 -12.05 4.89
C LEU A 347 -2.75 -13.33 5.14
N ASN A 348 -3.67 -13.31 6.11
CA ASN A 348 -4.57 -14.45 6.35
C ASN A 348 -5.48 -14.72 5.13
N ARG A 349 -6.04 -13.69 4.49
CA ARG A 349 -6.91 -13.86 3.31
C ARG A 349 -6.19 -14.40 2.06
N VAL A 350 -4.89 -14.16 1.94
CA VAL A 350 -4.01 -14.75 0.90
C VAL A 350 -3.48 -16.14 1.32
N GLY A 351 -3.76 -16.60 2.55
CA GLY A 351 -3.35 -17.90 3.06
C GLY A 351 -1.98 -17.92 3.74
N ARG A 352 -1.32 -16.77 3.91
CA ARG A 352 -0.06 -16.58 4.64
C ARG A 352 -0.32 -16.48 6.15
N VAL A 353 -1.05 -17.48 6.69
CA VAL A 353 -1.63 -17.46 8.04
C VAL A 353 -0.58 -17.31 9.14
N SER A 354 0.57 -17.97 9.03
CA SER A 354 1.66 -17.86 10.00
C SER A 354 2.22 -16.45 10.11
N GLU A 355 2.35 -15.72 9.00
CA GLU A 355 2.80 -14.32 9.00
C GLU A 355 1.73 -13.41 9.61
N ALA A 356 0.45 -13.64 9.34
CA ALA A 356 -0.65 -12.92 9.98
C ALA A 356 -0.65 -13.08 11.51
N ILE A 357 -0.38 -14.29 12.00
CA ILE A 357 -0.23 -14.56 13.44
C ILE A 357 0.96 -13.77 14.01
N VAL A 358 2.15 -13.86 13.41
CA VAL A 358 3.35 -13.15 13.87
C VAL A 358 3.14 -11.62 13.89
N LYS A 359 2.45 -11.07 12.88
CA LYS A 359 2.11 -9.63 12.83
C LYS A 359 1.16 -9.24 13.96
N LEU A 360 0.15 -10.05 14.27
CA LEU A 360 -0.78 -9.79 15.39
C LEU A 360 -0.13 -9.99 16.76
N GLU A 361 0.71 -11.02 16.93
CA GLU A 361 1.45 -11.23 18.18
C GLU A 361 2.49 -10.11 18.41
N SER A 362 3.04 -9.52 17.35
CA SER A 362 3.83 -8.27 17.41
C SER A 362 2.98 -7.06 17.81
N ILE A 363 1.83 -6.83 17.18
CA ILE A 363 0.90 -5.75 17.57
C ILE A 363 0.48 -5.88 19.05
N LEU A 364 0.29 -7.11 19.53
CA LEU A 364 -0.11 -7.39 20.92
C LEU A 364 1.05 -7.44 21.92
N ALA A 365 2.30 -7.30 21.46
CA ALA A 365 3.44 -6.97 22.32
C ALA A 365 3.51 -5.46 22.56
N ASP A 366 3.36 -4.66 21.50
CA ASP A 366 3.44 -3.20 21.54
C ASP A 366 2.17 -2.57 22.16
N HIS A 367 1.01 -3.16 21.88
CA HIS A 367 -0.31 -2.74 22.35
C HIS A 367 -1.07 -3.92 22.98
N PRO A 368 -0.71 -4.33 24.22
CA PRO A 368 -1.28 -5.53 24.86
C PRO A 368 -2.81 -5.55 25.02
N ASN A 369 -3.47 -4.40 24.87
CA ASN A 369 -4.90 -4.20 25.09
C ASN A 369 -5.71 -3.94 23.79
N ASP A 370 -5.11 -4.04 22.60
CA ASP A 370 -5.83 -3.83 21.32
C ASP A 370 -6.90 -4.92 21.09
N ASP A 371 -8.17 -4.55 21.29
CA ASP A 371 -9.33 -5.44 21.24
C ASP A 371 -9.52 -6.06 19.86
N ALA A 372 -9.26 -5.29 18.80
CA ALA A 372 -9.40 -5.70 17.42
C ALA A 372 -8.40 -6.81 17.05
N SER A 373 -7.12 -6.64 17.40
CA SER A 373 -6.08 -7.64 17.14
C SER A 373 -6.26 -8.89 18.01
N ILE A 374 -6.71 -8.76 19.27
CA ILE A 374 -7.09 -9.90 20.10
C ILE A 374 -8.25 -10.67 19.44
N SER A 375 -9.32 -9.96 19.06
CA SER A 375 -10.50 -10.54 18.40
C SER A 375 -10.15 -11.22 17.09
N TYR A 376 -9.23 -10.64 16.31
CA TYR A 376 -8.82 -11.16 15.02
C TYR A 376 -7.84 -12.34 15.14
N LEU A 377 -6.91 -12.32 16.09
CA LEU A 377 -6.03 -13.46 16.37
C LEU A 377 -6.85 -14.66 16.89
N GLY A 378 -7.80 -14.42 17.80
CA GLY A 378 -8.76 -15.43 18.26
C GLY A 378 -9.56 -16.04 17.10
N ARG A 379 -9.97 -15.20 16.14
CA ARG A 379 -10.64 -15.61 14.89
C ARG A 379 -9.74 -16.47 14.00
N ILE A 380 -8.45 -16.16 13.86
CA ILE A 380 -7.53 -16.98 13.05
C ILE A 380 -7.43 -18.39 13.64
N TYR A 381 -7.22 -18.56 14.95
CA TYR A 381 -7.16 -19.89 15.55
C TYR A 381 -8.48 -20.67 15.42
N LYS A 382 -9.63 -19.98 15.48
CA LYS A 382 -10.96 -20.56 15.19
C LYS A 382 -11.10 -21.00 13.73
N GLU A 383 -10.66 -20.18 12.77
CA GLU A 383 -10.66 -20.50 11.34
C GLU A 383 -9.71 -21.68 11.05
N MET A 384 -8.50 -21.72 11.64
CA MET A 384 -7.55 -22.84 11.54
C MET A 384 -8.14 -24.14 12.06
N TRP A 385 -8.67 -24.14 13.29
CA TRP A 385 -9.33 -25.30 13.88
C TRP A 385 -10.43 -25.84 12.98
N THR A 386 -11.37 -24.98 12.59
CA THR A 386 -12.52 -25.36 11.74
C THR A 386 -12.08 -25.94 10.40
N ASN A 387 -11.10 -25.31 9.73
CA ASN A 387 -10.62 -25.72 8.42
C ASN A 387 -9.97 -27.11 8.39
N SER A 388 -9.40 -27.58 9.52
CA SER A 388 -8.80 -28.92 9.60
C SER A 388 -9.82 -30.05 9.40
N TRP A 389 -11.00 -29.95 10.02
CA TRP A 389 -11.98 -31.04 10.06
C TRP A 389 -13.20 -30.82 9.18
N ILE A 390 -13.60 -29.58 8.85
CA ILE A 390 -14.89 -29.26 8.20
C ILE A 390 -15.11 -30.00 6.88
N ARG A 391 -14.03 -30.27 6.12
CA ARG A 391 -14.08 -30.98 4.83
C ARG A 391 -14.29 -32.51 4.96
N THR A 392 -14.22 -33.05 6.18
CA THR A 392 -14.40 -34.50 6.44
C THR A 392 -15.85 -34.91 6.24
N ARG A 393 -16.13 -35.76 5.25
CA ARG A 393 -17.51 -36.16 4.88
C ARG A 393 -18.21 -37.03 5.94
N ASN A 394 -17.51 -38.01 6.51
CA ASN A 394 -18.06 -38.89 7.55
C ASN A 394 -18.16 -38.15 8.89
N LYS A 395 -19.33 -38.18 9.54
CA LYS A 395 -19.62 -37.43 10.79
C LYS A 395 -18.72 -37.86 11.95
N GLU A 396 -18.54 -39.16 12.16
CA GLU A 396 -17.77 -39.70 13.30
C GLU A 396 -16.28 -39.34 13.17
N LYS A 397 -15.69 -39.54 11.99
CA LYS A 397 -14.32 -39.11 11.69
C LYS A 397 -14.15 -37.61 11.81
N ARG A 398 -15.14 -36.81 11.40
CA ARG A 398 -15.14 -35.35 11.55
C ARG A 398 -15.10 -34.95 13.02
N LEU A 399 -15.97 -35.54 13.85
CA LEU A 399 -16.04 -35.29 15.29
C LEU A 399 -14.73 -35.67 15.98
N LYS A 400 -14.18 -36.85 15.67
CA LYS A 400 -12.88 -37.28 16.23
C LYS A 400 -11.76 -36.34 15.81
N HIS A 401 -11.70 -35.91 14.55
CA HIS A 401 -10.65 -34.99 14.08
C HIS A 401 -10.79 -33.56 14.62
N ALA A 402 -12.02 -33.10 14.88
CA ALA A 402 -12.28 -31.84 15.58
C ALA A 402 -11.79 -31.87 17.03
N PHE A 403 -11.79 -33.04 17.68
CA PHE A 403 -11.16 -33.24 18.98
C PHE A 403 -9.64 -33.40 18.85
N GLU A 404 -9.10 -34.20 17.94
CA GLU A 404 -7.64 -34.35 17.72
C GLU A 404 -6.91 -33.01 17.46
N THR A 405 -7.64 -31.98 17.03
CA THR A 405 -7.15 -30.62 16.76
C THR A 405 -7.55 -29.58 17.82
N TYR A 406 -8.05 -29.99 18.99
CA TYR A 406 -8.61 -29.07 20.01
C TYR A 406 -7.63 -28.02 20.53
N HIS A 407 -6.32 -28.20 20.42
CA HIS A 407 -5.32 -27.24 20.89
C HIS A 407 -5.50 -25.84 20.25
N TRP A 408 -5.90 -25.76 18.98
CA TRP A 408 -6.26 -24.48 18.34
C TRP A 408 -7.57 -23.89 18.88
N LEU A 409 -8.54 -24.74 19.24
CA LEU A 409 -9.79 -24.33 19.87
C LEU A 409 -9.55 -23.72 21.26
N ILE A 410 -8.72 -24.36 22.10
CA ILE A 410 -8.30 -23.84 23.42
C ILE A 410 -7.57 -22.50 23.27
N ARG A 411 -6.58 -22.41 22.38
CA ARG A 411 -5.85 -21.16 22.11
C ARG A 411 -6.80 -20.04 21.67
N SER A 412 -7.80 -20.33 20.82
CA SER A 412 -8.84 -19.38 20.43
C SER A 412 -9.70 -18.93 21.62
N ILE A 413 -10.16 -19.87 22.47
CA ILE A 413 -10.93 -19.56 23.69
C ILE A 413 -10.15 -18.63 24.61
N ASP A 414 -8.88 -18.92 24.90
CA ASP A 414 -8.08 -18.12 25.82
C ASP A 414 -7.79 -16.71 25.31
N ILE A 415 -7.59 -16.55 24.00
CA ILE A 415 -7.41 -15.23 23.36
C ILE A 415 -8.72 -14.43 23.43
N TYR A 416 -9.87 -15.03 23.10
CA TYR A 416 -11.16 -14.36 23.25
C TYR A 416 -11.50 -14.06 24.72
N MET A 417 -11.12 -14.94 25.66
CA MET A 417 -11.25 -14.68 27.10
C MET A 417 -10.32 -13.55 27.60
N LYS A 418 -9.14 -13.36 26.99
CA LYS A 418 -8.32 -12.16 27.25
C LYS A 418 -9.06 -10.91 26.80
N GLY A 419 -9.58 -10.90 25.57
CA GLY A 419 -10.31 -9.75 25.00
C GLY A 419 -11.52 -9.35 25.84
N TYR A 420 -12.38 -10.31 26.18
CA TYR A 420 -13.59 -10.04 26.97
C TYR A 420 -13.30 -9.61 28.43
N ARG A 421 -12.10 -9.89 28.96
CA ARG A 421 -11.65 -9.40 30.27
C ARG A 421 -11.10 -7.97 30.24
N LEU A 422 -10.78 -7.43 29.06
CA LEU A 422 -10.31 -6.05 28.90
C LEU A 422 -11.49 -5.07 28.82
N ASP A 423 -12.51 -5.38 28.00
CA ASP A 423 -13.80 -4.69 28.06
C ASP A 423 -14.97 -5.69 28.01
N LEU A 424 -15.80 -5.66 29.06
CA LEU A 424 -17.02 -6.46 29.20
C LEU A 424 -18.19 -5.91 28.37
N ARG A 425 -18.07 -4.70 27.80
CA ARG A 425 -19.02 -4.14 26.82
C ARG A 425 -18.85 -4.76 25.44
N GLU A 426 -17.64 -5.18 25.10
CA GLU A 426 -17.36 -5.84 23.83
C GLU A 426 -17.65 -7.34 23.89
N CYS A 427 -18.92 -7.63 23.64
CA CYS A 427 -19.48 -8.95 23.75
C CYS A 427 -19.05 -9.91 22.61
N TYR A 428 -18.42 -9.41 21.53
CA TYR A 428 -17.96 -10.26 20.42
C TYR A 428 -16.90 -11.29 20.85
N PRO A 429 -15.81 -10.92 21.55
CA PRO A 429 -14.95 -11.89 22.23
C PRO A 429 -15.73 -12.82 23.17
N GLY A 430 -16.63 -12.28 24.00
CA GLY A 430 -17.39 -13.05 24.98
C GLY A 430 -18.24 -14.18 24.37
N ILE A 431 -19.04 -13.90 23.33
CA ILE A 431 -19.87 -14.92 22.66
C ILE A 431 -19.05 -15.96 21.91
N ASN A 432 -17.90 -15.57 21.35
CA ASN A 432 -16.98 -16.50 20.72
C ASN A 432 -16.34 -17.43 21.76
N ALA A 433 -15.80 -16.89 22.86
CA ALA A 433 -15.29 -17.69 23.96
C ALA A 433 -16.33 -18.67 24.52
N HIS A 434 -17.57 -18.21 24.75
CA HIS A 434 -18.67 -19.03 25.25
C HIS A 434 -19.04 -20.17 24.27
N THR A 435 -19.21 -19.84 22.98
CA THR A 435 -19.57 -20.81 21.94
C THR A 435 -18.47 -21.87 21.77
N LEU A 436 -17.22 -21.45 21.69
CA LEU A 436 -16.07 -22.35 21.53
C LEU A 436 -15.85 -23.21 22.79
N SER A 437 -16.10 -22.67 23.99
CA SER A 437 -16.07 -23.43 25.24
C SER A 437 -17.08 -24.58 25.25
N ILE A 438 -18.31 -24.34 24.80
CA ILE A 438 -19.34 -25.38 24.66
C ILE A 438 -18.91 -26.45 23.64
N LEU A 439 -18.27 -26.05 22.54
CA LEU A 439 -17.74 -27.00 21.54
C LEU A 439 -16.59 -27.85 22.10
N ALA A 440 -15.69 -27.27 22.89
CA ALA A 440 -14.58 -27.99 23.52
C ALA A 440 -15.11 -29.05 24.51
N ILE A 441 -16.05 -28.66 25.37
CA ILE A 441 -16.67 -29.57 26.35
C ILE A 441 -17.46 -30.68 25.65
N TYR A 442 -18.27 -30.35 24.63
CA TYR A 442 -19.04 -31.34 23.87
C TYR A 442 -18.16 -32.40 23.20
N LEU A 443 -17.02 -32.00 22.63
CA LEU A 443 -16.08 -32.94 22.02
C LEU A 443 -15.35 -33.78 23.09
N ALA A 444 -14.99 -33.18 24.22
CA ALA A 444 -14.37 -33.90 25.34
C ALA A 444 -15.31 -34.92 25.98
N ASP A 445 -16.58 -34.60 26.17
CA ASP A 445 -17.58 -35.52 26.72
C ASP A 445 -17.76 -36.80 25.87
N MET A 446 -17.38 -36.74 24.57
CA MET A 446 -17.36 -37.88 23.65
C MET A 446 -16.00 -38.60 23.54
N PHE A 447 -14.87 -37.91 23.65
CA PHE A 447 -13.55 -38.46 23.30
C PHE A 447 -12.44 -38.34 24.35
N ASP A 448 -12.62 -37.55 25.41
CA ASP A 448 -11.60 -37.33 26.45
C ASP A 448 -11.56 -38.48 27.48
N SER A 449 -10.42 -38.63 28.14
CA SER A 449 -10.20 -39.65 29.16
C SER A 449 -10.93 -39.32 30.46
N LYS A 450 -12.04 -40.02 30.72
CA LYS A 450 -12.79 -39.93 31.99
C LYS A 450 -11.97 -40.28 33.26
N LYS A 451 -10.73 -40.79 33.11
CA LYS A 451 -9.78 -41.04 34.22
C LYS A 451 -8.71 -39.96 34.36
N THR A 452 -8.39 -39.26 33.28
CA THR A 452 -7.29 -38.30 33.18
C THR A 452 -7.71 -37.18 32.21
N PRO A 453 -8.76 -36.41 32.56
CA PRO A 453 -9.32 -35.42 31.64
C PRO A 453 -8.32 -34.28 31.41
N ASP A 454 -8.44 -33.62 30.27
CA ASP A 454 -7.58 -32.48 29.95
C ASP A 454 -7.77 -31.33 30.98
N PRO A 455 -6.68 -30.74 31.52
CA PRO A 455 -6.76 -29.73 32.56
C PRO A 455 -7.31 -28.39 32.05
N ASP A 456 -7.06 -28.02 30.79
CA ASP A 456 -7.59 -26.80 30.19
C ASP A 456 -9.07 -26.92 29.84
N ILE A 457 -9.51 -28.08 29.33
CA ILE A 457 -10.93 -28.38 29.14
C ILE A 457 -11.65 -28.40 30.50
N THR A 458 -11.02 -28.92 31.55
CA THR A 458 -11.56 -28.89 32.92
C THR A 458 -11.66 -27.46 33.47
N ARG A 459 -10.63 -26.63 33.26
CA ARG A 459 -10.64 -25.19 33.56
C ARG A 459 -11.79 -24.47 32.84
N ILE A 460 -11.96 -24.72 31.54
CA ILE A 460 -13.03 -24.15 30.72
C ILE A 460 -14.42 -24.59 31.18
N ARG A 461 -14.60 -25.89 31.50
CA ARG A 461 -15.86 -26.42 32.07
C ARG A 461 -16.24 -25.72 33.38
N ASN A 462 -15.26 -25.42 34.23
CA ASN A 462 -15.48 -24.70 35.49
C ASN A 462 -15.77 -23.19 35.28
N MET A 463 -15.17 -22.56 34.27
CA MET A 463 -15.37 -21.13 33.96
C MET A 463 -16.69 -20.84 33.21
N LEU A 464 -17.21 -21.78 32.43
CA LEU A 464 -18.34 -21.57 31.52
C LEU A 464 -19.61 -20.99 32.19
N PRO A 465 -20.07 -21.42 33.39
CA PRO A 465 -21.26 -20.86 34.02
C PRO A 465 -21.12 -19.35 34.31
N GLY A 466 -19.98 -18.94 34.87
CA GLY A 466 -19.69 -17.53 35.15
C GLY A 466 -19.61 -16.71 33.86
N LEU A 467 -18.91 -17.22 32.85
CA LEU A 467 -18.83 -16.59 31.52
C LEU A 467 -20.24 -16.39 30.91
N ARG A 468 -21.09 -17.42 30.93
CA ARG A 468 -22.47 -17.36 30.41
C ARG A 468 -23.29 -16.28 31.11
N ASP A 469 -23.22 -16.22 32.43
CA ASP A 469 -24.08 -15.32 33.21
C ASP A 469 -23.60 -13.87 33.18
N THR A 470 -22.27 -13.63 33.14
CA THR A 470 -21.69 -12.32 32.84
C THR A 470 -22.04 -11.87 31.42
N LEU A 471 -21.87 -12.74 30.42
CA LEU A 471 -22.16 -12.42 29.02
C LEU A 471 -23.65 -12.10 28.79
N ARG A 472 -24.56 -12.85 29.42
CA ARG A 472 -26.00 -12.52 29.39
C ARG A 472 -26.25 -11.11 29.91
N PHE A 473 -25.75 -10.80 31.11
CA PHE A 473 -25.96 -9.50 31.74
C PHE A 473 -25.35 -8.35 30.92
N SER A 474 -24.15 -8.51 30.37
CA SER A 474 -23.51 -7.51 29.49
C SER A 474 -24.29 -7.28 28.20
N LEU A 475 -24.78 -8.35 27.54
CA LEU A 475 -25.56 -8.25 26.31
C LEU A 475 -26.93 -7.62 26.56
N GLU A 476 -27.64 -8.05 27.60
CA GLU A 476 -28.96 -7.53 27.95
C GLU A 476 -28.84 -6.04 28.36
N GLY A 477 -27.85 -5.68 29.18
CA GLY A 477 -27.56 -4.28 29.52
C GLY A 477 -27.19 -3.39 28.33
N LYS A 478 -26.39 -3.87 27.37
CA LYS A 478 -26.03 -3.12 26.14
C LYS A 478 -27.24 -2.93 25.22
N ILE A 479 -28.11 -3.94 25.11
CA ILE A 479 -29.34 -3.86 24.31
C ILE A 479 -30.39 -2.95 24.98
N GLU A 480 -30.44 -2.89 26.30
CA GLU A 480 -31.32 -2.00 27.07
C GLU A 480 -30.82 -0.54 27.09
N SER A 481 -29.51 -0.29 27.14
CA SER A 481 -28.96 1.08 27.08
C SER A 481 -29.23 1.78 25.76
N ASP A 482 -29.23 1.03 24.66
CA ASP A 482 -29.37 1.57 23.31
C ASP A 482 -30.82 1.89 22.91
N GLN A 483 -31.79 1.42 23.73
CA GLN A 483 -33.26 1.58 23.72
C GLN A 483 -34.01 1.27 22.41
N ASP A 484 -33.59 1.81 21.26
CA ASP A 484 -34.08 1.48 19.92
C ASP A 484 -32.96 1.32 18.87
N LYS A 485 -31.70 1.56 19.24
CA LYS A 485 -30.53 1.55 18.33
C LYS A 485 -29.65 0.30 18.42
N ALA A 486 -30.01 -0.67 19.25
CA ALA A 486 -29.22 -1.87 19.51
C ALA A 486 -28.77 -2.57 18.22
N ASP A 487 -27.46 -2.77 18.07
CA ASP A 487 -26.85 -3.15 16.81
C ASP A 487 -27.03 -4.65 16.46
N TYR A 488 -26.77 -5.00 15.19
CA TYR A 488 -26.86 -6.39 14.72
C TYR A 488 -26.00 -7.37 15.53
N TRP A 489 -24.77 -6.99 15.87
CA TRP A 489 -23.82 -7.87 16.55
C TRP A 489 -24.21 -8.11 18.00
N SER A 490 -24.68 -7.10 18.74
CA SER A 490 -25.23 -7.31 20.08
C SER A 490 -26.48 -8.19 20.04
N LEU A 491 -27.43 -7.91 19.13
CA LEU A 491 -28.67 -8.68 18.99
C LEU A 491 -28.43 -10.14 18.56
N VAL A 492 -27.52 -10.39 17.60
CA VAL A 492 -27.20 -11.75 17.15
C VAL A 492 -26.38 -12.51 18.20
N SER A 493 -25.50 -11.83 18.95
CA SER A 493 -24.74 -12.46 20.05
C SER A 493 -25.67 -12.96 21.16
N LEU A 494 -26.73 -12.20 21.49
CA LEU A 494 -27.76 -12.67 22.43
C LEU A 494 -28.61 -13.80 21.84
N ALA A 495 -28.89 -13.78 20.53
CA ALA A 495 -29.57 -14.88 19.84
C ALA A 495 -28.73 -16.17 19.80
N GLU A 496 -27.41 -16.07 19.65
CA GLU A 496 -26.45 -17.18 19.73
C GLU A 496 -26.30 -17.71 21.16
N LEU A 497 -26.27 -16.83 22.16
CA LEU A 497 -26.29 -17.22 23.56
C LEU A 497 -27.55 -18.03 23.88
N ARG A 498 -28.73 -17.54 23.48
CA ARG A 498 -30.02 -18.23 23.63
C ARG A 498 -30.07 -19.54 22.83
N LEU A 499 -29.54 -19.58 21.61
CA LEU A 499 -29.39 -20.81 20.82
C LEU A 499 -28.60 -21.90 21.55
N LEU A 500 -27.64 -21.52 22.40
CA LEU A 500 -26.82 -22.46 23.17
C LEU A 500 -27.37 -22.77 24.58
N THR A 501 -28.32 -21.97 25.10
CA THR A 501 -28.75 -22.03 26.52
C THR A 501 -30.25 -22.19 26.77
N SER A 502 -31.13 -21.60 25.94
CA SER A 502 -32.58 -21.68 26.15
C SER A 502 -33.15 -22.99 25.61
N ASN A 503 -34.23 -23.49 26.22
CA ASN A 503 -34.98 -24.64 25.75
C ASN A 503 -36.14 -24.28 24.80
N ASP A 504 -36.56 -23.01 24.71
CA ASP A 504 -37.61 -22.57 23.78
C ASP A 504 -37.03 -22.29 22.39
N LYS A 505 -37.59 -22.98 21.38
CA LYS A 505 -37.21 -22.84 19.97
C LYS A 505 -37.75 -21.54 19.37
N GLU A 506 -38.93 -21.06 19.79
CA GLU A 506 -39.50 -19.81 19.29
C GLU A 506 -38.87 -18.58 19.95
N GLU A 507 -38.40 -18.64 21.20
CA GLU A 507 -37.54 -17.59 21.79
C GLU A 507 -36.25 -17.38 20.98
N VAL A 508 -35.56 -18.47 20.62
CA VAL A 508 -34.35 -18.41 19.81
C VAL A 508 -34.66 -17.84 18.42
N LEU A 509 -35.70 -18.34 17.74
CA LEU A 509 -36.08 -17.82 16.42
C LEU A 509 -36.57 -16.37 16.47
N ARG A 510 -37.27 -15.94 17.51
CA ARG A 510 -37.67 -14.54 17.77
C ARG A 510 -36.45 -13.65 17.97
N SER A 511 -35.42 -14.13 18.67
CA SER A 511 -34.16 -13.40 18.89
C SER A 511 -33.38 -13.23 17.58
N TYR A 512 -33.25 -14.29 16.75
CA TYR A 512 -32.66 -14.18 15.41
C TYR A 512 -33.46 -13.27 14.48
N ARG A 513 -34.81 -13.32 14.51
CA ARG A 513 -35.67 -12.39 13.75
C ARG A 513 -35.38 -10.93 14.16
N LYS A 514 -35.31 -10.61 15.47
CA LYS A 514 -35.00 -9.25 15.95
C LYS A 514 -33.64 -8.77 15.44
N ALA A 515 -32.61 -9.61 15.48
CA ALA A 515 -31.29 -9.28 14.92
C ALA A 515 -31.37 -8.98 13.42
N ILE A 516 -32.04 -9.82 12.63
CA ILE A 516 -32.22 -9.61 11.18
C ILE A 516 -32.98 -8.31 10.89
N THR A 517 -34.01 -7.96 11.66
CA THR A 517 -34.77 -6.70 11.48
C THR A 517 -33.92 -5.44 11.70
N ALA A 518 -32.89 -5.49 12.55
CA ALA A 518 -31.96 -4.38 12.74
C ALA A 518 -30.95 -4.20 11.57
N LEU A 519 -30.89 -5.16 10.64
CA LEU A 519 -29.87 -5.20 9.59
C LEU A 519 -30.31 -4.49 8.30
N ARG A 520 -29.53 -3.50 7.87
CA ARG A 520 -29.73 -2.80 6.57
C ARG A 520 -29.22 -3.61 5.37
N ARG A 521 -29.69 -4.87 5.22
CA ARG A 521 -29.33 -5.82 4.14
C ARG A 521 -27.84 -6.17 3.99
N ASP A 522 -27.01 -6.02 5.02
CA ASP A 522 -25.58 -6.39 4.90
C ASP A 522 -25.38 -7.91 4.77
N LEU A 523 -24.97 -8.33 3.57
CA LEU A 523 -24.63 -9.71 3.24
C LEU A 523 -23.39 -10.24 3.98
N PHE A 524 -22.48 -9.38 4.44
CA PHE A 524 -21.29 -9.82 5.18
C PHE A 524 -21.67 -10.35 6.57
N SER A 525 -22.44 -9.57 7.34
CA SER A 525 -22.92 -9.96 8.68
C SER A 525 -23.73 -11.25 8.65
N LEU A 526 -24.67 -11.39 7.70
CA LEU A 526 -25.46 -12.63 7.52
C LEU A 526 -24.57 -13.84 7.21
N ARG A 527 -23.57 -13.69 6.32
CA ARG A 527 -22.63 -14.78 5.98
C ARG A 527 -21.74 -15.17 7.16
N SER A 528 -21.35 -14.23 8.01
CA SER A 528 -20.59 -14.48 9.24
C SER A 528 -21.39 -15.36 10.22
N SER A 529 -22.62 -14.95 10.54
CA SER A 529 -23.53 -15.69 11.42
C SER A 529 -23.95 -17.04 10.83
N LEU A 530 -24.10 -17.15 9.51
CA LEU A 530 -24.31 -18.44 8.85
C LEU A 530 -23.11 -19.39 9.02
N SER A 531 -21.88 -18.91 8.87
CA SER A 531 -20.67 -19.73 9.04
C SER A 531 -20.53 -20.29 10.47
N GLN A 532 -20.94 -19.52 11.49
CA GLN A 532 -21.06 -20.00 12.86
C GLN A 532 -22.09 -21.15 12.97
N LEU A 533 -23.29 -20.95 12.44
CA LEU A 533 -24.34 -21.98 12.44
C LEU A 533 -23.95 -23.23 11.64
N GLU A 534 -23.23 -23.09 10.53
CA GLU A 534 -22.70 -24.22 9.75
C GLU A 534 -21.65 -25.02 10.53
N THR A 535 -20.82 -24.35 11.32
CA THR A 535 -19.85 -25.01 12.23
C THR A 535 -20.58 -25.83 13.29
N LEU A 536 -21.59 -25.25 13.96
CA LEU A 536 -22.45 -25.94 14.93
C LEU A 536 -23.18 -27.15 14.29
N LYS A 537 -23.75 -26.95 13.09
CA LYS A 537 -24.47 -27.97 12.30
C LYS A 537 -23.55 -29.12 11.87
N ALA A 538 -22.31 -28.81 11.48
CA ALA A 538 -21.34 -29.81 11.04
C ALA A 538 -20.87 -30.73 12.18
N LEU A 539 -20.82 -30.23 13.41
CA LEU A 539 -20.59 -31.01 14.63
C LEU A 539 -21.89 -31.65 15.18
N GLY A 540 -23.06 -31.17 14.75
CA GLY A 540 -24.35 -31.70 15.15
C GLY A 540 -24.86 -31.18 16.50
N ILE A 541 -24.38 -30.01 16.92
CA ILE A 541 -24.91 -29.28 18.08
C ILE A 541 -26.37 -28.90 17.82
N ARG A 542 -27.26 -29.20 18.77
CA ARG A 542 -28.69 -28.80 18.81
C ARG A 542 -29.34 -28.76 17.41
N PRO A 543 -29.35 -29.88 16.67
CA PRO A 543 -29.49 -29.87 15.21
C PRO A 543 -30.80 -29.23 14.73
N GLU A 544 -31.90 -29.40 15.47
CA GLU A 544 -33.19 -28.80 15.17
C GLU A 544 -33.24 -27.26 15.30
N PHE A 545 -32.53 -26.72 16.29
CA PHE A 545 -32.48 -25.28 16.54
C PHE A 545 -31.57 -24.64 15.50
N VAL A 546 -30.37 -25.20 15.33
CA VAL A 546 -29.36 -24.73 14.36
C VAL A 546 -29.89 -24.82 12.93
N ALA A 547 -30.60 -25.89 12.55
CA ALA A 547 -31.19 -26.00 11.22
C ALA A 547 -32.29 -24.95 10.96
N ALA A 548 -33.09 -24.59 11.97
CA ALA A 548 -34.12 -23.57 11.85
C ALA A 548 -33.52 -22.15 11.73
N CYS A 549 -32.54 -21.81 12.57
CA CYS A 549 -31.79 -20.55 12.48
C CYS A 549 -31.01 -20.42 11.17
N ALA A 550 -30.34 -21.50 10.73
CA ALA A 550 -29.59 -21.50 9.48
C ALA A 550 -30.50 -21.38 8.26
N LYS A 551 -31.73 -21.94 8.30
CA LYS A 551 -32.74 -21.70 7.27
C LYS A 551 -33.13 -20.22 7.24
N LEU A 552 -33.49 -19.64 8.38
CA LEU A 552 -33.91 -18.23 8.49
C LEU A 552 -32.88 -17.26 7.90
N ILE A 553 -31.58 -17.45 8.19
CA ILE A 553 -30.50 -16.63 7.61
C ILE A 553 -30.33 -16.89 6.11
N ASN A 554 -30.44 -18.14 5.63
CA ASN A 554 -30.38 -18.44 4.19
C ASN A 554 -31.59 -17.90 3.40
N ASP A 555 -32.75 -17.81 4.02
CA ASP A 555 -33.94 -17.20 3.42
C ASP A 555 -33.70 -15.68 3.25
N GLU A 556 -33.19 -15.00 4.28
CA GLU A 556 -32.83 -13.57 4.20
C GLU A 556 -31.70 -13.28 3.20
N ILE A 557 -30.61 -14.08 3.21
CA ILE A 557 -29.51 -13.92 2.24
C ILE A 557 -30.03 -14.00 0.79
N ARG A 558 -31.01 -14.87 0.53
CA ARG A 558 -31.63 -14.98 -0.80
C ARG A 558 -32.44 -13.73 -1.14
N HIS A 559 -33.29 -13.24 -0.24
CA HIS A 559 -34.06 -12.01 -0.45
C HIS A 559 -33.16 -10.78 -0.65
N ALA A 560 -32.12 -10.62 0.16
CA ALA A 560 -31.14 -9.53 0.02
C ALA A 560 -30.31 -9.64 -1.28
N SER A 561 -30.05 -10.85 -1.77
CA SER A 561 -29.33 -11.05 -3.05
C SER A 561 -30.19 -10.80 -4.29
N THR A 562 -31.52 -10.73 -4.18
CA THR A 562 -32.43 -10.56 -5.34
C THR A 562 -32.74 -9.11 -5.73
N GLY A 563 -32.20 -8.09 -5.04
CA GLY A 563 -32.42 -6.67 -5.39
C GLY A 563 -31.12 -5.88 -5.52
N ASP A 564 -30.75 -5.52 -6.75
CA ASP A 564 -29.75 -4.56 -7.25
C ASP A 564 -28.31 -4.52 -6.68
N ALA A 565 -28.02 -5.07 -5.50
CA ALA A 565 -26.67 -5.21 -4.94
C ALA A 565 -26.08 -6.63 -5.09
N GLY A 566 -26.86 -7.56 -5.65
CA GLY A 566 -26.66 -9.00 -5.58
C GLY A 566 -25.61 -9.63 -6.49
N ASN A 567 -24.47 -8.98 -6.77
CA ASN A 567 -23.41 -9.59 -7.59
C ASN A 567 -21.97 -9.31 -7.11
N ILE A 568 -21.75 -9.57 -5.82
CA ILE A 568 -20.43 -9.95 -5.29
C ILE A 568 -20.26 -11.45 -5.57
N PRO A 569 -19.29 -11.87 -6.41
CA PRO A 569 -19.05 -13.29 -6.66
C PRO A 569 -18.81 -14.05 -5.36
N GLN A 570 -19.13 -15.35 -5.34
CA GLN A 570 -18.59 -16.23 -4.30
C GLN A 570 -17.06 -16.26 -4.46
N ILE A 571 -16.35 -15.54 -3.58
CA ILE A 571 -14.92 -15.79 -3.35
C ILE A 571 -14.85 -17.17 -2.69
N ASP A 572 -14.68 -18.17 -3.54
CA ASP A 572 -14.62 -19.57 -3.17
C ASP A 572 -13.33 -19.81 -2.37
N SER A 573 -13.43 -19.72 -1.04
CA SER A 573 -12.33 -19.67 -0.07
C SER A 573 -11.57 -21.00 0.11
N ARG A 574 -11.46 -21.78 -0.97
CA ARG A 574 -10.66 -22.99 -1.07
C ARG A 574 -9.28 -22.59 -1.63
N PRO A 575 -8.19 -22.75 -0.86
CA PRO A 575 -6.85 -22.71 -1.44
C PRO A 575 -6.77 -23.71 -2.59
N GLY A 576 -6.38 -23.25 -3.78
CA GLY A 576 -6.34 -24.07 -5.00
C GLY A 576 -7.62 -24.10 -5.86
N SER A 577 -8.65 -23.30 -5.56
CA SER A 577 -9.75 -23.09 -6.53
C SER A 577 -9.22 -22.28 -7.72
N LYS A 578 -8.91 -22.94 -8.85
CA LYS A 578 -8.49 -22.29 -10.09
C LYS A 578 -9.66 -21.52 -10.70
N ASN A 579 -9.84 -20.30 -10.22
CA ASN A 579 -10.79 -19.33 -10.77
C ASN A 579 -10.45 -19.11 -12.26
N THR A 580 -11.40 -19.34 -13.16
CA THR A 580 -11.15 -19.28 -14.63
C THR A 580 -11.20 -17.84 -15.14
N SER A 581 -10.42 -16.96 -14.53
CA SER A 581 -10.07 -15.66 -15.08
C SER A 581 -9.25 -15.87 -16.34
N GLY A 582 -9.87 -15.63 -17.51
CA GLY A 582 -9.15 -15.62 -18.78
C GLY A 582 -8.01 -14.61 -18.79
N ARG A 583 -7.03 -14.84 -19.65
CA ARG A 583 -5.75 -14.12 -19.72
C ARG A 583 -5.92 -12.68 -20.21
N ALA A 584 -4.96 -11.83 -19.86
CA ALA A 584 -4.80 -10.51 -20.44
C ALA A 584 -3.65 -10.55 -21.46
N LEU A 585 -3.97 -10.28 -22.72
CA LEU A 585 -2.99 -10.09 -23.80
C LEU A 585 -2.71 -8.60 -23.95
N LEU A 586 -1.56 -8.14 -23.47
CA LEU A 586 -1.11 -6.77 -23.69
C LEU A 586 -0.30 -6.68 -24.98
N PHE A 587 -0.41 -5.54 -25.67
CA PHE A 587 0.40 -5.26 -26.85
C PHE A 587 1.02 -3.88 -26.77
N THR A 588 2.24 -3.76 -27.32
CA THR A 588 2.91 -2.48 -27.54
C THR A 588 3.85 -2.58 -28.74
N GLY A 589 4.02 -1.49 -29.48
CA GLY A 589 4.85 -1.45 -30.67
C GLY A 589 4.82 -0.10 -31.37
N TYR A 590 5.47 -0.04 -32.52
CA TYR A 590 5.68 1.20 -33.27
C TYR A 590 4.50 1.56 -34.18
N MET A 591 4.31 2.86 -34.42
CA MET A 591 3.55 3.32 -35.59
C MET A 591 4.25 2.89 -36.87
N VAL A 592 3.51 2.76 -37.98
CA VAL A 592 4.10 2.69 -39.32
C VAL A 592 4.88 3.97 -39.62
N ASP A 593 5.90 3.89 -40.47
CA ASP A 593 6.73 5.05 -40.81
C ASP A 593 6.02 6.02 -41.76
N TYR A 594 5.95 7.30 -41.37
CA TYR A 594 5.25 8.37 -42.10
C TYR A 594 6.13 9.62 -42.29
N PRO A 595 5.79 10.54 -43.21
CA PRO A 595 6.54 11.79 -43.42
C PRO A 595 6.58 12.65 -42.14
N GLY A 596 7.77 12.82 -41.57
CA GLY A 596 7.99 13.59 -40.34
C GLY A 596 8.15 12.77 -39.05
N LYS A 597 8.07 11.43 -39.10
CA LYS A 597 8.47 10.56 -37.97
C LYS A 597 9.99 10.62 -37.78
N GLU A 598 10.47 10.78 -36.54
CA GLU A 598 11.90 10.94 -36.24
C GLU A 598 12.73 9.72 -36.62
N LYS A 599 12.31 8.51 -36.20
CA LYS A 599 13.05 7.28 -36.46
C LYS A 599 12.21 6.28 -37.24
N ARG A 600 12.65 6.00 -38.47
CA ARG A 600 12.12 4.89 -39.27
C ARG A 600 12.35 3.57 -38.54
N SER A 601 11.26 2.95 -38.10
CA SER A 601 11.24 1.82 -37.17
C SER A 601 10.26 0.73 -37.59
N PHE A 602 9.32 1.03 -38.50
CA PHE A 602 8.41 0.08 -39.13
C PHE A 602 8.04 0.57 -40.55
N PRO A 603 8.83 0.16 -41.58
CA PRO A 603 8.52 0.44 -42.97
C PRO A 603 7.20 -0.21 -43.41
N SER A 604 6.43 0.46 -44.27
CA SER A 604 5.11 -0.01 -44.70
C SER A 604 5.17 -1.28 -45.55
N GLU A 605 6.27 -1.51 -46.26
CA GLU A 605 6.50 -2.74 -47.04
C GLU A 605 6.47 -3.99 -46.13
N ASN A 606 6.88 -3.84 -44.88
CA ASN A 606 7.03 -4.94 -43.93
C ASN A 606 5.73 -5.27 -43.16
N GLU A 607 4.59 -4.61 -43.46
CA GLU A 607 3.32 -4.87 -42.77
C GLU A 607 2.90 -6.35 -42.87
N THR A 608 3.02 -6.96 -44.05
CA THR A 608 2.55 -8.34 -44.25
C THR A 608 3.32 -9.33 -43.39
N GLU A 609 4.64 -9.16 -43.28
CA GLU A 609 5.51 -10.01 -42.45
C GLU A 609 5.26 -9.78 -40.96
N LEU A 610 5.11 -8.52 -40.55
CA LEU A 610 4.80 -8.17 -39.16
C LEU A 610 3.42 -8.70 -38.73
N ARG A 611 2.40 -8.62 -39.60
CA ARG A 611 1.06 -9.20 -39.36
C ARG A 611 1.17 -10.71 -39.12
N GLN A 612 1.96 -11.42 -39.92
CA GLN A 612 2.13 -12.88 -39.79
C GLN A 612 2.79 -13.27 -38.46
N GLU A 613 3.87 -12.60 -38.04
CA GLU A 613 4.49 -12.90 -36.75
C GLU A 613 3.62 -12.49 -35.55
N ILE A 614 2.96 -11.32 -35.57
CA ILE A 614 2.00 -10.95 -34.52
C ILE A 614 0.89 -12.01 -34.44
N ARG A 615 0.32 -12.43 -35.57
CA ARG A 615 -0.73 -13.46 -35.63
C ARG A 615 -0.27 -14.76 -35.00
N LYS A 616 0.89 -15.27 -35.42
CA LYS A 616 1.54 -16.47 -34.89
C LYS A 616 1.80 -16.38 -33.38
N ARG A 617 2.14 -15.20 -32.83
CA ARG A 617 2.27 -14.99 -31.37
C ARG A 617 0.92 -14.98 -30.65
N VAL A 618 -0.16 -14.45 -31.24
CA VAL A 618 -1.51 -14.52 -30.64
C VAL A 618 -2.08 -15.95 -30.71
N GLU A 619 -1.95 -16.62 -31.86
CA GLU A 619 -2.43 -17.99 -32.08
C GLU A 619 -1.69 -19.02 -31.19
N LYS A 620 -0.39 -18.80 -30.90
CA LYS A 620 0.37 -19.57 -29.90
C LYS A 620 -0.34 -19.67 -28.54
N PHE A 621 -1.09 -18.64 -28.14
CA PHE A 621 -1.83 -18.67 -26.87
C PHE A 621 -3.14 -19.47 -26.93
N ALA A 622 -3.71 -19.72 -28.12
CA ALA A 622 -5.06 -20.24 -28.29
C ALA A 622 -6.08 -19.49 -27.39
N PRO A 623 -6.41 -18.23 -27.72
CA PRO A 623 -7.22 -17.38 -26.84
C PRO A 623 -8.64 -17.92 -26.64
N GLY A 624 -9.10 -17.92 -25.39
CA GLY A 624 -10.44 -18.41 -25.00
C GLY A 624 -11.48 -17.29 -24.85
N PRO A 625 -12.78 -17.63 -24.75
CA PRO A 625 -13.88 -16.64 -24.69
C PRO A 625 -13.93 -15.77 -23.41
N HIS A 626 -12.99 -15.96 -22.48
CA HIS A 626 -12.83 -15.15 -21.27
C HIS A 626 -11.57 -14.26 -21.31
N ASP A 627 -10.66 -14.53 -22.25
CA ASP A 627 -9.44 -13.76 -22.47
C ASP A 627 -9.79 -12.40 -23.06
N ARG A 628 -8.96 -11.39 -22.79
CA ARG A 628 -9.11 -10.05 -23.36
C ARG A 628 -7.76 -9.48 -23.79
N ALA A 629 -7.77 -8.68 -24.84
CA ALA A 629 -6.63 -7.89 -25.25
C ALA A 629 -6.72 -6.47 -24.66
N PHE A 630 -5.58 -5.90 -24.26
CA PHE A 630 -5.45 -4.58 -23.66
C PHE A 630 -4.45 -3.74 -24.46
N LEU A 631 -4.86 -2.55 -24.86
CA LEU A 631 -4.08 -1.66 -25.74
C LEU A 631 -4.00 -0.25 -25.15
N ALA A 632 -2.79 0.29 -24.99
CA ALA A 632 -2.55 1.65 -24.49
C ALA A 632 -2.67 2.75 -25.57
N GLY A 633 -3.35 2.42 -26.68
CA GLY A 633 -3.51 3.24 -27.87
C GLY A 633 -4.25 2.47 -28.97
N LEU A 634 -4.42 3.09 -30.13
CA LEU A 634 -4.82 2.44 -31.37
C LEU A 634 -4.17 3.18 -32.55
N SER A 635 -2.85 3.26 -32.51
CA SER A 635 -2.05 4.04 -33.46
C SER A 635 -1.90 3.33 -34.81
N ALA A 636 -1.79 4.12 -35.89
CA ALA A 636 -1.56 3.60 -37.24
C ALA A 636 -0.24 2.81 -37.32
N GLY A 637 -0.35 1.54 -37.69
CA GLY A 637 0.74 0.58 -37.64
C GLY A 637 0.42 -0.61 -36.73
N SER A 638 1.38 -0.99 -35.89
CA SER A 638 1.38 -2.31 -35.24
C SER A 638 0.24 -2.53 -34.24
N GLU A 639 -0.26 -1.49 -33.56
CA GLU A 639 -1.40 -1.57 -32.64
C GLU A 639 -2.71 -1.92 -33.38
N ILE A 640 -3.00 -1.26 -34.51
CA ILE A 640 -4.16 -1.57 -35.35
C ILE A 640 -4.04 -2.97 -35.96
N ILE A 641 -2.84 -3.38 -36.41
CA ILE A 641 -2.60 -4.74 -36.93
C ILE A 641 -2.93 -5.81 -35.85
N PHE A 642 -2.47 -5.61 -34.61
CA PHE A 642 -2.78 -6.50 -33.50
C PHE A 642 -4.27 -6.49 -33.15
N ALA A 643 -4.92 -5.33 -33.13
CA ALA A 643 -6.35 -5.20 -32.86
C ALA A 643 -7.20 -5.97 -33.88
N GLU A 644 -6.86 -5.88 -35.17
CA GLU A 644 -7.50 -6.65 -36.26
C GLU A 644 -7.31 -8.16 -36.06
N ILE A 645 -6.10 -8.63 -35.75
CA ILE A 645 -5.81 -10.04 -35.47
C ILE A 645 -6.64 -10.55 -34.29
N CYS A 646 -6.71 -9.79 -33.20
CA CYS A 646 -7.52 -10.16 -32.04
C CYS A 646 -9.01 -10.23 -32.37
N VAL A 647 -9.53 -9.27 -33.16
CA VAL A 647 -10.92 -9.27 -33.63
C VAL A 647 -11.22 -10.47 -34.55
N GLU A 648 -10.34 -10.79 -35.51
CA GLU A 648 -10.45 -11.97 -36.38
C GLU A 648 -10.47 -13.29 -35.57
N LEU A 649 -9.77 -13.33 -34.45
CA LEU A 649 -9.70 -14.48 -33.53
C LEU A 649 -10.76 -14.45 -32.41
N GLY A 650 -11.72 -13.52 -32.46
CA GLY A 650 -12.84 -13.43 -31.51
C GLY A 650 -12.47 -12.89 -30.12
N VAL A 651 -11.26 -12.35 -29.94
CA VAL A 651 -10.77 -11.79 -28.68
C VAL A 651 -11.36 -10.40 -28.44
N LYS A 652 -11.89 -10.15 -27.24
CA LYS A 652 -12.41 -8.82 -26.88
C LYS A 652 -11.28 -7.86 -26.56
N LEU A 653 -11.27 -6.70 -27.20
CA LEU A 653 -10.35 -5.61 -26.94
C LEU A 653 -10.85 -4.75 -25.77
N LYS A 654 -9.94 -4.14 -25.02
CA LYS A 654 -10.15 -2.93 -24.21
C LYS A 654 -9.10 -1.92 -24.66
N ILE A 655 -9.56 -0.78 -25.18
CA ILE A 655 -8.72 0.21 -25.86
C ILE A 655 -8.72 1.48 -25.00
N PHE A 656 -7.56 1.81 -24.45
CA PHE A 656 -7.40 2.93 -23.52
C PHE A 656 -6.88 4.12 -24.31
N LEU A 657 -7.65 5.20 -24.41
CA LEU A 657 -7.30 6.39 -25.19
C LEU A 657 -6.89 7.56 -24.28
N PRO A 658 -5.69 8.15 -24.47
CA PRO A 658 -5.17 9.21 -23.61
C PRO A 658 -5.89 10.56 -23.77
N MET A 659 -6.63 10.75 -24.86
CA MET A 659 -7.29 12.01 -25.21
C MET A 659 -8.50 11.73 -26.12
N PRO A 660 -9.45 12.68 -26.26
CA PRO A 660 -10.61 12.51 -27.12
C PRO A 660 -10.23 12.15 -28.57
N GLU A 661 -11.07 11.32 -29.19
CA GLU A 661 -10.91 10.75 -30.53
C GLU A 661 -10.29 11.70 -31.57
N SER A 662 -10.86 12.89 -31.75
CA SER A 662 -10.47 13.86 -32.79
C SER A 662 -9.10 14.51 -32.58
N ALA A 663 -8.58 14.47 -31.35
CA ALA A 663 -7.20 14.84 -31.02
C ALA A 663 -6.25 13.64 -31.16
N TYR A 664 -6.74 12.43 -30.89
CA TYR A 664 -5.97 11.19 -31.03
C TYR A 664 -5.72 10.83 -32.51
N THR A 665 -6.77 10.72 -33.33
CA THR A 665 -6.67 10.33 -34.75
C THR A 665 -5.72 11.27 -35.51
N ARG A 666 -5.88 12.59 -35.33
CA ARG A 666 -5.02 13.62 -35.93
C ARG A 666 -3.52 13.45 -35.61
N LYS A 667 -3.17 12.92 -34.43
CA LYS A 667 -1.78 12.79 -33.96
C LYS A 667 -1.17 11.40 -34.19
N TYR A 668 -1.97 10.35 -34.14
CA TYR A 668 -1.49 8.95 -34.08
C TYR A 668 -2.09 8.05 -35.17
N VAL A 669 -2.97 8.56 -36.04
CA VAL A 669 -3.60 7.76 -37.11
C VAL A 669 -3.46 8.46 -38.47
N SER A 670 -4.05 9.65 -38.63
CA SER A 670 -4.05 10.43 -39.87
C SER A 670 -2.68 10.69 -40.50
N PRO A 671 -1.55 10.86 -39.76
CA PRO A 671 -0.23 11.04 -40.38
C PRO A 671 0.22 9.88 -41.29
N ALA A 672 -0.33 8.68 -41.10
CA ALA A 672 -0.02 7.50 -41.92
C ALA A 672 -0.87 7.38 -43.20
N GLY A 673 -1.85 8.27 -43.42
CA GLY A 673 -2.75 8.26 -44.58
C GLY A 673 -4.16 7.76 -44.28
N GLU A 674 -5.04 7.88 -45.27
CA GLU A 674 -6.49 7.66 -45.11
C GLU A 674 -6.85 6.19 -44.86
N GLU A 675 -6.15 5.24 -45.47
CA GLU A 675 -6.35 3.79 -45.25
C GLU A 675 -6.24 3.39 -43.77
N TRP A 676 -5.31 4.00 -43.03
CA TRP A 676 -5.16 3.76 -41.59
C TRP A 676 -6.29 4.38 -40.75
N LEU A 677 -6.89 5.47 -41.23
CA LEU A 677 -8.04 6.09 -40.60
C LEU A 677 -9.30 5.24 -40.79
N GLU A 678 -9.51 4.65 -41.98
CA GLU A 678 -10.57 3.68 -42.21
C GLU A 678 -10.43 2.45 -41.31
N ARG A 679 -9.21 1.91 -41.17
CA ARG A 679 -8.92 0.75 -40.31
C ARG A 679 -9.15 1.06 -38.83
N PHE A 680 -8.78 2.25 -38.37
CA PHE A 680 -9.10 2.74 -37.01
C PHE A 680 -10.62 2.72 -36.77
N TYR A 681 -11.42 3.33 -37.65
CA TYR A 681 -12.88 3.35 -37.52
C TYR A 681 -13.52 1.95 -37.62
N LYS A 682 -12.98 1.07 -38.48
CA LYS A 682 -13.41 -0.33 -38.60
C LYS A 682 -13.21 -1.12 -37.31
N ILE A 683 -12.10 -0.91 -36.61
CA ILE A 683 -11.84 -1.55 -35.31
C ILE A 683 -12.68 -0.92 -34.21
N ARG A 684 -12.74 0.41 -34.14
CA ARG A 684 -13.54 1.14 -33.15
C ARG A 684 -15.01 0.70 -33.15
N ASN A 685 -15.61 0.64 -34.34
CA ASN A 685 -17.03 0.31 -34.51
C ASN A 685 -17.30 -1.21 -34.41
N HIS A 686 -16.31 -2.03 -34.06
CA HIS A 686 -16.46 -3.49 -34.01
C HIS A 686 -17.11 -3.95 -32.68
N PRO A 687 -18.11 -4.86 -32.65
CA PRO A 687 -18.78 -5.33 -31.42
C PRO A 687 -17.91 -6.08 -30.39
N LEU A 688 -16.62 -6.25 -30.64
CA LEU A 688 -15.63 -6.79 -29.70
C LEU A 688 -14.65 -5.74 -29.18
N ALA A 689 -14.71 -4.50 -29.68
CA ALA A 689 -13.97 -3.36 -29.20
C ALA A 689 -14.78 -2.58 -28.15
N ASP A 690 -14.04 -1.93 -27.24
CA ASP A 690 -14.56 -1.31 -26.02
C ASP A 690 -13.56 -0.18 -25.68
N GLU A 691 -13.83 1.03 -26.19
CA GLU A 691 -12.97 2.21 -26.01
C GLU A 691 -13.30 2.95 -24.71
N ILE A 692 -12.27 3.45 -24.02
CA ILE A 692 -12.41 4.20 -22.77
C ILE A 692 -11.37 5.32 -22.70
N TYR A 693 -11.79 6.49 -22.25
CA TYR A 693 -10.97 7.71 -22.28
C TYR A 693 -10.38 8.05 -20.91
N GLN A 694 -9.07 8.31 -20.89
CA GLN A 694 -8.30 8.52 -19.67
C GLN A 694 -8.83 9.69 -18.84
N ILE A 695 -9.19 10.81 -19.49
CA ILE A 695 -9.64 12.04 -18.83
C ILE A 695 -11.01 11.86 -18.14
N GLU A 696 -11.88 11.00 -18.70
CA GLU A 696 -13.21 10.75 -18.16
C GLU A 696 -13.10 9.97 -16.84
N HIS A 697 -12.39 8.84 -16.87
CA HIS A 697 -12.16 7.97 -15.71
C HIS A 697 -11.27 8.63 -14.64
N LEU A 698 -10.13 9.18 -15.04
CA LEU A 698 -9.01 9.54 -14.15
C LEU A 698 -8.80 11.05 -13.98
N GLY A 699 -9.59 11.87 -14.66
CA GLY A 699 -9.39 13.33 -14.68
C GLY A 699 -8.18 13.75 -15.50
N GLN A 700 -7.89 15.06 -15.46
CA GLN A 700 -6.73 15.63 -16.14
C GLN A 700 -5.42 15.09 -15.54
N PRO A 701 -4.34 14.91 -16.34
CA PRO A 701 -3.01 14.65 -15.81
C PRO A 701 -2.54 15.82 -14.93
N LYS A 702 -1.70 15.56 -13.93
CA LYS A 702 -1.11 16.63 -13.11
C LYS A 702 0.04 17.29 -13.84
N GLU A 703 0.44 18.49 -13.41
CA GLU A 703 1.57 19.17 -14.04
C GLU A 703 2.85 18.31 -13.96
N GLY A 704 3.58 18.26 -15.08
CA GLY A 704 4.72 17.39 -15.30
C GLY A 704 4.40 15.95 -15.75
N ASP A 705 3.17 15.44 -15.65
CA ASP A 705 2.86 14.06 -16.05
C ASP A 705 2.88 13.85 -17.58
N ASN A 706 3.60 12.83 -18.05
CA ASN A 706 3.46 12.38 -19.44
C ASN A 706 2.14 11.59 -19.61
N LEU A 707 1.17 12.22 -20.29
CA LEU A 707 -0.16 11.68 -20.60
C LEU A 707 -0.14 10.31 -21.29
N LEU A 708 0.90 9.99 -22.09
CA LEU A 708 1.02 8.69 -22.76
C LEU A 708 1.54 7.60 -21.82
N GLU A 709 2.51 7.92 -20.98
CA GLU A 709 3.04 7.01 -19.95
C GLU A 709 1.97 6.73 -18.87
N ARG A 710 1.19 7.74 -18.49
CA ARG A 710 -0.04 7.60 -17.68
C ARG A 710 -1.03 6.61 -18.32
N ASN A 711 -1.19 6.65 -19.65
CA ASN A 711 -2.05 5.73 -20.38
C ASN A 711 -1.53 4.27 -20.38
N CYS A 712 -0.21 4.10 -20.52
CA CYS A 712 0.42 2.78 -20.42
C CYS A 712 0.26 2.17 -19.01
N ARG A 713 0.44 2.96 -17.95
CA ARG A 713 0.15 2.56 -16.56
C ARG A 713 -1.30 2.11 -16.41
N TRP A 714 -2.25 2.92 -16.89
CA TRP A 714 -3.68 2.61 -16.80
C TRP A 714 -4.07 1.29 -17.49
N ALA A 715 -3.55 1.04 -18.69
CA ALA A 715 -3.79 -0.21 -19.43
C ALA A 715 -3.19 -1.43 -18.71
N ILE A 716 -1.96 -1.31 -18.18
CA ILE A 716 -1.28 -2.37 -17.43
C ILE A 716 -2.00 -2.68 -16.12
N TYR A 717 -2.39 -1.67 -15.34
CA TYR A 717 -3.14 -1.86 -14.10
C TYR A 717 -4.56 -2.40 -14.32
N SER A 718 -5.20 -2.04 -15.42
CA SER A 718 -6.51 -2.59 -15.81
C SER A 718 -6.43 -4.08 -16.18
N ALA A 719 -5.34 -4.50 -16.82
CA ALA A 719 -5.04 -5.92 -17.04
C ALA A 719 -4.75 -6.64 -15.71
N LEU A 720 -3.84 -6.11 -14.90
CA LEU A 720 -3.45 -6.65 -13.59
C LEU A 720 -4.65 -6.85 -12.66
N GLY A 721 -5.46 -5.81 -12.49
CA GLY A 721 -6.67 -5.85 -11.68
C GLY A 721 -7.69 -6.88 -12.16
N ARG A 722 -7.79 -7.09 -13.49
CA ARG A 722 -8.70 -8.10 -14.06
C ARG A 722 -8.23 -9.54 -13.78
N VAL A 723 -6.97 -9.87 -14.07
CA VAL A 723 -6.53 -11.27 -14.24
C VAL A 723 -5.45 -11.76 -13.26
N GLY A 724 -4.79 -10.84 -12.53
CA GLY A 724 -3.62 -11.16 -11.69
C GLY A 724 -2.34 -11.38 -12.50
N VAL A 725 -1.19 -11.16 -11.88
CA VAL A 725 0.15 -11.16 -12.51
C VAL A 725 0.38 -12.41 -13.39
N ASP A 726 0.11 -13.60 -12.83
CA ASP A 726 0.29 -14.90 -13.48
C ASP A 726 -0.33 -15.03 -14.88
N ASN A 727 -1.41 -14.29 -15.14
CA ASN A 727 -2.23 -14.38 -16.35
C ASN A 727 -2.01 -13.23 -17.34
N MET A 728 -1.09 -12.31 -17.06
CA MET A 728 -0.71 -11.21 -17.97
C MET A 728 0.39 -11.66 -18.95
N ARG A 729 0.15 -11.52 -20.25
CA ARG A 729 1.14 -11.82 -21.30
C ARG A 729 1.27 -10.61 -22.23
N MET A 730 2.49 -10.15 -22.49
CA MET A 730 2.74 -9.04 -23.41
C MET A 730 3.43 -9.52 -24.69
N ILE A 731 2.90 -9.08 -25.83
CA ILE A 731 3.57 -9.15 -27.13
C ILE A 731 4.12 -7.75 -27.43
N ALA A 732 5.43 -7.63 -27.60
CA ALA A 732 6.09 -6.36 -27.90
C ALA A 732 6.77 -6.39 -29.28
N VAL A 733 6.54 -5.35 -30.09
CA VAL A 733 7.30 -5.08 -31.32
C VAL A 733 8.38 -4.05 -30.98
N VAL A 734 9.58 -4.51 -30.64
CA VAL A 734 10.68 -3.65 -30.17
C VAL A 734 12.02 -4.09 -30.72
N ASN A 735 12.90 -3.12 -31.03
CA ASN A 735 14.31 -3.39 -31.33
C ASN A 735 15.16 -3.15 -30.08
N GLU A 736 15.62 -4.23 -29.46
CA GLU A 736 16.44 -4.25 -28.24
C GLU A 736 17.78 -3.49 -28.37
N TYR A 737 18.28 -3.30 -29.61
CA TYR A 737 19.53 -2.57 -29.89
C TYR A 737 19.32 -1.06 -30.12
N ALA A 738 18.11 -0.53 -29.89
CA ALA A 738 17.91 0.90 -29.83
C ALA A 738 18.49 1.47 -28.52
N GLY A 739 19.56 2.25 -28.63
CA GLY A 739 20.09 3.06 -27.52
C GLY A 739 19.18 4.24 -27.15
N GLU A 740 19.75 5.27 -26.53
CA GLU A 740 19.05 6.54 -26.32
C GLU A 740 18.54 7.12 -27.65
N THR A 741 17.32 7.64 -27.63
CA THR A 741 16.63 8.15 -28.81
C THR A 741 15.60 9.19 -28.38
N LYS A 742 15.31 10.16 -29.23
CA LYS A 742 14.22 11.12 -29.01
C LYS A 742 12.87 10.58 -29.51
N ASP A 743 12.90 9.61 -30.42
CA ASP A 743 11.71 8.97 -30.97
C ASP A 743 10.78 8.43 -29.88
N ARG A 744 9.60 9.05 -29.83
CA ARG A 744 8.51 8.79 -28.87
C ARG A 744 8.09 7.33 -28.83
N ASP A 745 7.94 6.69 -29.99
CA ASP A 745 7.39 5.33 -30.05
C ASP A 745 8.38 4.34 -29.43
N VAL A 746 9.66 4.48 -29.76
CA VAL A 746 10.70 3.61 -29.18
C VAL A 746 10.79 3.78 -27.66
N ASN A 747 10.65 5.00 -27.15
CA ASN A 747 10.67 5.24 -25.71
C ASN A 747 9.40 4.72 -25.01
N LEU A 748 8.22 4.94 -25.59
CA LEU A 748 6.94 4.49 -25.02
C LEU A 748 6.80 2.95 -25.05
N THR A 749 7.23 2.29 -26.13
CA THR A 749 7.30 0.82 -26.20
C THR A 749 8.27 0.26 -25.17
N ARG A 750 9.44 0.89 -24.98
CA ARG A 750 10.41 0.49 -23.93
C ARG A 750 9.79 0.63 -22.54
N TYR A 751 9.25 1.80 -22.21
CA TYR A 751 8.57 2.10 -20.95
C TYR A 751 7.46 1.09 -20.60
N MET A 752 6.63 0.73 -21.59
CA MET A 752 5.54 -0.24 -21.40
C MET A 752 6.05 -1.68 -21.24
N VAL A 753 7.17 -2.05 -21.87
CA VAL A 753 7.83 -3.35 -21.69
C VAL A 753 8.50 -3.46 -20.31
N ASP A 754 9.15 -2.40 -19.84
CA ASP A 754 9.85 -2.41 -18.56
C ASP A 754 8.86 -2.38 -17.38
N MET A 755 7.82 -1.55 -17.44
CA MET A 755 6.74 -1.60 -16.45
C MET A 755 6.02 -2.96 -16.40
N MET A 756 5.87 -3.65 -17.55
CA MET A 756 5.32 -5.01 -17.57
C MET A 756 6.22 -6.00 -16.80
N ARG A 757 7.54 -5.80 -16.79
CA ARG A 757 8.48 -6.60 -15.98
C ARG A 757 8.36 -6.23 -14.49
N ASP A 758 8.27 -4.94 -14.16
CA ASP A 758 8.17 -4.44 -12.78
C ASP A 758 6.91 -4.95 -12.06
N VAL A 759 5.76 -5.04 -12.75
CA VAL A 759 4.54 -5.67 -12.18
C VAL A 759 4.61 -7.21 -12.13
N GLY A 760 5.75 -7.82 -12.46
CA GLY A 760 5.96 -9.27 -12.52
C GLY A 760 5.36 -9.97 -13.74
N GLY A 761 4.89 -9.22 -14.73
CA GLY A 761 4.22 -9.73 -15.92
C GLY A 761 5.18 -10.38 -16.92
N VAL A 762 4.68 -11.36 -17.68
CA VAL A 762 5.51 -12.08 -18.67
C VAL A 762 5.47 -11.39 -20.03
N VAL A 763 6.62 -10.87 -20.45
CA VAL A 763 6.88 -10.40 -21.82
C VAL A 763 7.37 -11.58 -22.66
N GLU A 764 6.73 -11.83 -23.82
CA GLU A 764 7.19 -12.82 -24.79
C GLU A 764 8.48 -12.37 -25.52
N GLU A 765 9.25 -13.30 -26.09
CA GLU A 765 10.43 -13.00 -26.94
C GLU A 765 10.08 -11.91 -27.98
N PRO A 766 10.67 -10.70 -27.93
CA PRO A 766 10.12 -9.57 -28.69
C PRO A 766 10.26 -9.72 -30.21
N ILE A 767 9.29 -9.16 -30.94
CA ILE A 767 9.30 -9.12 -32.40
C ILE A 767 10.18 -7.93 -32.82
N ASN A 768 11.44 -8.20 -33.17
CA ASN A 768 12.37 -7.16 -33.62
C ASN A 768 12.16 -6.86 -35.13
N PRO A 769 11.60 -5.69 -35.51
CA PRO A 769 11.29 -5.37 -36.90
C PRO A 769 12.54 -5.21 -37.78
N SER A 770 13.70 -4.91 -37.19
CA SER A 770 14.94 -4.72 -37.96
C SER A 770 15.47 -6.00 -38.59
N LYS A 771 15.05 -7.20 -38.13
CA LYS A 771 15.34 -8.48 -38.83
C LYS A 771 14.82 -8.46 -40.28
N TYR A 772 13.74 -7.73 -40.55
CA TYR A 772 13.07 -7.60 -41.84
C TYR A 772 13.52 -6.36 -42.63
N ILE A 773 14.38 -5.51 -42.05
CA ILE A 773 15.02 -4.40 -42.77
C ILE A 773 16.28 -4.93 -43.48
N TYR A 774 17.03 -5.82 -42.85
CA TYR A 774 18.23 -6.41 -43.44
C TYR A 774 17.94 -7.44 -44.54
N SER A 775 16.82 -8.18 -44.49
CA SER A 775 16.42 -9.11 -45.57
C SER A 775 16.25 -8.40 -46.92
N VAL A 776 15.67 -7.19 -46.91
CA VAL A 776 15.52 -6.35 -48.11
C VAL A 776 16.87 -5.83 -48.61
N ILE A 777 17.78 -5.46 -47.69
CA ILE A 777 19.14 -5.02 -48.02
C ILE A 777 19.96 -6.15 -48.63
N ASP A 778 19.94 -7.35 -48.03
CA ASP A 778 20.64 -8.53 -48.55
C ASP A 778 20.07 -8.94 -49.92
N THR A 779 18.74 -8.95 -50.10
CA THR A 779 18.11 -9.23 -51.40
C THR A 779 18.46 -8.17 -52.46
N ALA A 780 18.61 -6.90 -52.08
CA ALA A 780 19.06 -5.83 -52.97
C ALA A 780 20.55 -5.97 -53.31
N LEU A 781 21.39 -6.39 -52.36
CA LEU A 781 22.80 -6.72 -52.56
C LEU A 781 22.97 -7.92 -53.49
N GLU A 782 22.20 -9.00 -53.33
CA GLU A 782 22.21 -10.13 -54.26
C GLU A 782 21.82 -9.72 -55.68
N ARG A 783 20.81 -8.85 -55.84
CA ARG A 783 20.43 -8.29 -57.15
C ARG A 783 21.53 -7.41 -57.75
N LEU A 784 22.18 -6.56 -56.95
CA LEU A 784 23.33 -5.74 -57.39
C LEU A 784 24.55 -6.59 -57.75
N ILE A 785 24.81 -7.68 -57.03
CA ILE A 785 25.88 -8.65 -57.32
C ILE A 785 25.58 -9.40 -58.63
N GLN A 786 24.33 -9.80 -58.88
CA GLN A 786 23.93 -10.39 -60.15
C GLN A 786 24.08 -9.38 -61.31
N GLN A 787 23.66 -8.12 -61.11
CA GLN A 787 23.75 -7.04 -62.11
C GLN A 787 25.17 -6.51 -62.36
N SER A 788 26.14 -6.81 -61.50
CA SER A 788 27.55 -6.39 -61.65
C SER A 788 28.47 -7.47 -62.24
N SER A 789 27.89 -8.49 -62.88
CA SER A 789 28.61 -9.48 -63.69
C SER A 789 29.10 -8.84 -65.01
N PRO A 790 30.41 -8.62 -65.22
CA PRO A 790 30.89 -7.93 -66.42
C PRO A 790 31.04 -8.90 -67.59
N THR A 791 30.47 -8.55 -68.74
CA THR A 791 30.90 -9.10 -70.02
C THR A 791 32.16 -8.39 -70.49
N ASP A 792 33.32 -9.04 -70.44
CA ASP A 792 34.13 -9.26 -71.64
C ASP A 792 35.20 -10.35 -71.46
N ASP A 793 35.77 -10.82 -72.55
CA ASP A 793 36.80 -11.88 -72.60
C ASP A 793 38.17 -11.33 -73.06
N SER A 794 39.21 -12.16 -72.92
CA SER A 794 40.57 -12.07 -73.49
C SER A 794 41.68 -11.32 -72.73
N ASN A 795 42.91 -11.71 -73.09
CA ASN A 795 44.23 -11.12 -72.77
C ASN A 795 44.85 -11.26 -71.35
N LYS A 796 45.38 -12.47 -71.12
CA LYS A 796 46.83 -12.76 -70.95
C LYS A 796 47.65 -12.14 -69.78
N LYS A 797 48.24 -13.09 -69.05
CA LYS A 797 49.62 -13.18 -68.50
C LYS A 797 49.96 -12.56 -67.12
N ASN A 798 50.66 -13.43 -66.37
CA ASN A 798 51.62 -13.17 -65.28
C ASN A 798 51.10 -12.52 -63.99
N GLY A 799 51.62 -12.94 -62.82
CA GLY A 799 51.82 -11.90 -61.79
C GLY A 799 52.10 -12.24 -60.33
N SER A 800 51.75 -13.41 -59.79
CA SER A 800 52.11 -13.86 -58.42
C SER A 800 51.52 -13.14 -57.18
N SER A 801 51.60 -13.87 -56.04
CA SER A 801 51.71 -13.39 -54.65
C SER A 801 50.51 -12.83 -53.85
N LYS A 802 49.86 -13.73 -53.07
CA LYS A 802 49.46 -13.60 -51.63
C LYS A 802 48.43 -12.50 -51.24
N VAL A 803 47.55 -12.64 -50.24
CA VAL A 803 47.44 -13.53 -49.05
C VAL A 803 45.99 -14.01 -48.86
N MET A 804 45.77 -15.22 -48.35
CA MET A 804 44.47 -15.66 -47.78
C MET A 804 44.44 -15.56 -46.25
N LYS A 805 43.34 -15.07 -45.67
CA LYS A 805 42.63 -15.56 -44.46
C LYS A 805 41.42 -14.65 -44.19
N LYS A 806 40.16 -15.10 -44.30
CA LYS A 806 39.42 -16.04 -43.42
C LYS A 806 39.39 -15.64 -41.94
N VAL A 807 38.24 -15.11 -41.52
CA VAL A 807 37.62 -15.38 -40.21
C VAL A 807 36.15 -15.75 -40.48
N LYS A 808 35.62 -16.76 -39.78
CA LYS A 808 34.18 -17.07 -39.71
C LYS A 808 33.70 -16.84 -38.26
N PRO A 809 32.41 -16.56 -38.04
CA PRO A 809 31.92 -16.11 -36.72
C PRO A 809 31.93 -17.25 -35.69
N ALA A 810 32.06 -16.86 -34.42
CA ALA A 810 31.93 -17.75 -33.27
C ALA A 810 30.69 -17.36 -32.45
N VAL A 811 29.67 -18.21 -32.46
CA VAL A 811 28.53 -18.11 -31.54
C VAL A 811 29.00 -18.52 -30.15
N LYS A 812 28.66 -17.74 -29.11
CA LYS A 812 28.76 -18.16 -27.72
C LYS A 812 27.43 -17.94 -27.00
N LYS A 813 27.01 -18.97 -26.26
CA LYS A 813 26.04 -18.85 -25.17
C LYS A 813 26.76 -18.27 -23.95
N VAL A 814 26.10 -17.36 -23.24
CA VAL A 814 25.71 -17.59 -21.85
C VAL A 814 24.20 -17.38 -21.82
#